data_AF-A0A1H9AAQ4-F1
#
_entry.id   AF-A0A1H9AAQ4-F1
#
_cell.length_a   1.000
_cell.length_b   1.000
_cell.length_c   1.000
_cell.angle_alpha   90.00
_cell.angle_beta   90.00
_cell.angle_gamma   90.00
#
_symmetry.space_group_name_H-M   'P 1'
#
loop_
_entity.id
_entity.type
_entity.pdbx_description
1 polymer ?
#
loop_
_entity_poly.entity_id
_entity_poly.type
_entity_poly.pdbx_seq_one_letter_code
_entity_poly.pdbx_strand_id
1 'polypeptide(L)'
;MKRVRKYIAVLVVVAMIIGVISPVVGVEAKSGWSSDSTGWFYYNSSGSYYRGQWANIGGSWYYFTSDGYMDYSEYRNGCWLGSDGVWNTNYSNGTWKCNSTGWWYEDGSWYPAGQWLWIDGCCYYFGANGYMETNCFRDGCWLSGSGAWDSNYSDGAWKYNGVGWYYEAGGWCPANQGLWIDGSFYWFDENGYYNAEMTEQNRPADDNNGNGGNNGNGNNDGNGNGGSGNNGDNGNSDSGNGNNGDNGNSDSGNGNNGDNGNSDSGNGDNGNGNNDNNDEYADLIAEVSKYRYEVIPLVGSFNEWYYIKTDNPNPYSFLFVDESSRYGKESISGISSSSDDKSIKVYEKLFPDVVYEDESTFRVSGGYLAHSEYLNIDGGELTLMASEYPFQTASVFAAVDTNIKVTVPELYDEVDYLIQTYGDSDKSFFDNMDSIEDGLKDICFYLGIYIPELEEKRDGCIVNENGKTEITGCYYGISSSIHYDQGLDIESPYVDYRTELFLSTLYPFRADSLGFPAIMKRVAYRMNSSVTLEEEEQVHYIIYVTLDGVTKVYGGQGKGGNVTIDKSQIAETFDFKNFNAATDVKNLSTLANKIKAYEGKDLDVSHSDELTWDMVFDKIGTSGNYIRIKSGGGEQLVDDKTYKIVKRSFNYLYKNEDNICAMSNTWFEGRYYNGYEYFEEGATFDKTIDNQPVLAFKDFKLELKDADRYWFHDATYSDPESNGYNAKTGTWNLLFFEYNEDKKVWECKKLLEDFYDYEYNYDTGDIDYYYYKDHPVYGAAFVDACTITLDEAKAMKLDANTSTKPTQYYIYDMTTAPGTAVGY
;
A
#
# COMPACT_ATOMS: atom_id res chain seq x y z
N MET A 1 11.63 -1.32 -15.59
CA MET A 1 12.16 -2.28 -16.60
C MET A 1 12.82 -1.57 -17.79
N LYS A 2 14.12 -1.28 -17.75
CA LYS A 2 14.91 -0.84 -18.92
C LYS A 2 16.28 -1.47 -18.85
N ARG A 3 16.63 -2.27 -19.87
CA ARG A 3 17.89 -3.05 -20.04
C ARG A 3 17.86 -4.29 -19.12
N VAL A 4 17.97 -5.55 -19.53
CA VAL A 4 18.81 -6.19 -20.55
C VAL A 4 18.13 -7.50 -21.01
N ARG A 5 17.53 -7.53 -22.21
CA ARG A 5 17.24 -8.79 -22.96
C ARG A 5 18.17 -8.89 -24.19
N LYS A 6 19.41 -8.40 -24.07
CA LYS A 6 20.26 -8.10 -25.25
C LYS A 6 21.33 -9.12 -25.63
N TYR A 7 21.56 -10.20 -24.88
CA TYR A 7 22.56 -11.19 -25.28
C TYR A 7 22.12 -12.61 -24.92
N ILE A 8 21.42 -13.27 -25.86
CA ILE A 8 21.55 -14.68 -26.30
C ILE A 8 20.76 -14.78 -27.63
N ALA A 9 21.37 -15.37 -28.66
CA ALA A 9 21.18 -15.19 -30.12
C ALA A 9 19.79 -15.60 -30.73
N VAL A 10 19.09 -14.74 -31.51
CA VAL A 10 19.09 -14.51 -33.00
C VAL A 10 18.26 -15.50 -33.86
N LEU A 11 17.32 -14.93 -34.66
CA LEU A 11 16.40 -15.45 -35.75
C LEU A 11 14.93 -15.70 -35.28
N VAL A 12 13.83 -15.15 -35.83
CA VAL A 12 13.49 -14.53 -37.13
C VAL A 12 12.41 -13.44 -36.95
N VAL A 13 12.71 -12.23 -37.42
CA VAL A 13 11.71 -11.28 -37.96
C VAL A 13 11.47 -11.71 -39.41
N VAL A 14 10.21 -11.64 -39.88
CA VAL A 14 9.71 -11.89 -41.27
C VAL A 14 8.78 -13.11 -41.38
N ALA A 15 7.52 -12.93 -41.00
CA ALA A 15 6.34 -13.40 -41.74
C ALA A 15 5.11 -12.61 -41.22
N MET A 16 4.19 -12.22 -42.11
CA MET A 16 2.91 -11.52 -41.83
C MET A 16 2.86 -9.98 -41.89
N ILE A 17 3.60 -9.35 -42.80
CA ILE A 17 3.08 -8.14 -43.47
C ILE A 17 2.70 -8.54 -44.90
N ILE A 18 1.41 -8.50 -45.22
CA ILE A 18 0.70 -8.21 -46.50
C ILE A 18 -0.79 -8.20 -46.08
N GLY A 19 -1.44 -7.05 -45.87
CA GLY A 19 -2.09 -6.19 -46.87
C GLY A 19 -3.62 -6.47 -46.83
N VAL A 20 -4.51 -5.53 -46.49
CA VAL A 20 -5.00 -4.45 -47.36
C VAL A 20 -5.56 -3.28 -46.52
N ILE A 21 -5.27 -2.04 -46.93
CA ILE A 21 -5.91 -0.80 -46.43
C ILE A 21 -7.21 -0.55 -47.22
N SER A 22 -8.30 -0.21 -46.53
CA SER A 22 -9.36 0.69 -47.01
C SER A 22 -9.89 1.53 -45.84
N PRO A 23 -10.14 2.84 -45.99
CA PRO A 23 -10.67 3.66 -44.91
C PRO A 23 -12.20 3.63 -44.94
N VAL A 24 -12.83 3.10 -43.88
CA VAL A 24 -14.24 3.34 -43.58
C VAL A 24 -14.35 3.66 -42.10
N VAL A 25 -15.00 4.79 -41.82
CA VAL A 25 -15.43 5.22 -40.49
C VAL A 25 -16.30 4.15 -39.84
N GLY A 26 -15.82 3.65 -38.71
CA GLY A 26 -16.51 2.77 -37.78
C GLY A 26 -15.55 2.50 -36.62
N VAL A 27 -15.96 2.78 -35.38
CA VAL A 27 -15.25 2.33 -34.18
C VAL A 27 -15.43 0.81 -34.14
N GLU A 28 -14.53 0.06 -34.77
CA GLU A 28 -14.42 -1.38 -34.56
C GLU A 28 -13.49 -1.61 -33.37
N ALA A 29 -13.98 -2.39 -32.40
CA ALA A 29 -13.18 -2.88 -31.28
C ALA A 29 -11.92 -3.58 -31.82
N LYS A 30 -10.73 -3.11 -31.40
CA LYS A 30 -9.47 -3.82 -31.66
C LYS A 30 -9.59 -5.21 -31.02
N SER A 31 -9.73 -6.25 -31.84
CA SER A 31 -9.51 -7.63 -31.43
C SER A 31 -8.34 -8.20 -32.24
N GLY A 32 -7.48 -9.00 -31.61
CA GLY A 32 -6.30 -9.57 -32.23
C GLY A 32 -4.97 -9.26 -31.52
N TRP A 33 -3.91 -9.87 -32.05
CA TRP A 33 -2.53 -9.69 -31.57
C TRP A 33 -2.08 -8.23 -31.72
N SER A 34 -1.46 -7.72 -30.67
CA SER A 34 -0.81 -6.41 -30.63
C SER A 34 0.51 -6.53 -29.89
N SER A 35 1.41 -5.57 -30.07
CA SER A 35 2.68 -5.54 -29.35
C SER A 35 3.18 -4.13 -29.13
N ASP A 36 4.00 -3.98 -28.09
CA ASP A 36 4.74 -2.77 -27.77
C ASP A 36 6.21 -3.11 -27.46
N SER A 37 6.93 -2.19 -26.80
CA SER A 37 8.33 -2.43 -26.42
C SER A 37 8.54 -3.48 -25.33
N THR A 38 7.49 -3.85 -24.61
CA THR A 38 7.52 -4.79 -23.49
C THR A 38 7.26 -6.21 -23.98
N GLY A 39 6.27 -6.40 -24.86
CA GLY A 39 5.96 -7.71 -25.41
C GLY A 39 4.73 -7.75 -26.32
N TRP A 40 4.31 -8.97 -26.64
CA TRP A 40 3.06 -9.24 -27.35
C TRP A 40 1.90 -9.37 -26.37
N PHE A 41 0.72 -8.92 -26.74
CA PHE A 41 -0.53 -9.07 -25.98
C PHE A 41 -1.68 -9.29 -26.97
N TYR A 42 -2.85 -9.70 -26.49
CA TYR A 42 -3.96 -10.04 -27.39
C TYR A 42 -5.27 -9.46 -26.91
N TYR A 43 -5.90 -8.61 -27.74
CA TYR A 43 -7.23 -8.11 -27.47
C TYR A 43 -8.31 -9.14 -27.84
N ASN A 44 -9.18 -9.46 -26.89
CA ASN A 44 -10.34 -10.31 -27.10
C ASN A 44 -11.46 -9.55 -27.86
N SER A 45 -12.56 -10.26 -28.16
CA SER A 45 -13.69 -9.70 -28.91
C SER A 45 -14.47 -8.60 -28.17
N SER A 46 -14.28 -8.42 -26.86
CA SER A 46 -14.89 -7.34 -26.08
C SER A 46 -14.03 -6.07 -26.02
N GLY A 47 -12.84 -6.07 -26.65
CA GLY A 47 -11.91 -4.94 -26.64
C GLY A 47 -11.01 -4.87 -25.40
N SER A 48 -11.12 -5.82 -24.48
CA SER A 48 -10.15 -6.06 -23.39
C SER A 48 -9.03 -6.98 -23.87
N TYR A 49 -7.99 -7.24 -23.07
CA TYR A 49 -6.91 -8.16 -23.43
C TYR A 49 -6.65 -9.21 -22.34
N TYR A 50 -6.15 -10.39 -22.75
CA TYR A 50 -5.89 -11.49 -21.82
C TYR A 50 -4.80 -11.13 -20.81
N ARG A 51 -5.02 -11.45 -19.54
CA ARG A 51 -4.08 -11.26 -18.43
C ARG A 51 -4.18 -12.41 -17.44
N GLY A 52 -3.04 -12.83 -16.90
CA GLY A 52 -2.89 -13.86 -15.86
C GLY A 52 -3.41 -15.25 -16.22
N GLN A 53 -3.53 -15.58 -17.51
CA GLN A 53 -4.27 -16.77 -17.95
C GLN A 53 -3.77 -17.37 -19.26
N TRP A 54 -4.09 -18.64 -19.46
CA TRP A 54 -3.97 -19.34 -20.74
C TRP A 54 -5.10 -18.92 -21.68
N ALA A 55 -4.80 -18.73 -22.97
CA ALA A 55 -5.80 -18.49 -23.99
C ALA A 55 -5.54 -19.32 -25.26
N ASN A 56 -6.61 -19.92 -25.80
CA ASN A 56 -6.57 -20.58 -27.09
C ASN A 56 -6.89 -19.57 -28.21
N ILE A 57 -5.88 -19.24 -29.01
CA ILE A 57 -6.00 -18.25 -30.08
C ILE A 57 -5.66 -18.97 -31.39
N GLY A 58 -6.66 -19.13 -32.25
CA GLY A 58 -6.48 -19.78 -33.56
C GLY A 58 -6.07 -21.26 -33.47
N GLY A 59 -6.50 -21.97 -32.42
CA GLY A 59 -6.19 -23.40 -32.22
C GLY A 59 -4.86 -23.67 -31.54
N SER A 60 -4.10 -22.63 -31.18
CA SER A 60 -2.85 -22.72 -30.43
C SER A 60 -3.03 -22.10 -29.04
N TRP A 61 -2.36 -22.65 -28.02
CA TRP A 61 -2.41 -22.15 -26.66
C TRP A 61 -1.23 -21.24 -26.36
N TYR A 62 -1.52 -20.13 -25.69
CA TYR A 62 -0.57 -19.12 -25.24
C TYR A 62 -0.87 -18.80 -23.77
N TYR A 63 0.12 -18.35 -23.02
CA TYR A 63 -0.10 -17.79 -21.69
C TYR A 63 0.19 -16.28 -21.69
N PHE A 64 -0.65 -15.52 -21.01
CA PHE A 64 -0.46 -14.09 -20.79
C PHE A 64 -0.24 -13.83 -19.30
N THR A 65 0.86 -13.16 -18.97
CA THR A 65 1.20 -12.68 -17.62
C THR A 65 0.10 -11.81 -17.01
N SER A 66 0.18 -11.52 -15.71
CA SER A 66 -0.71 -10.59 -15.01
C SER A 66 -0.77 -9.20 -15.66
N ASP A 67 0.32 -8.76 -16.29
CA ASP A 67 0.38 -7.48 -17.03
C ASP A 67 -0.20 -7.59 -18.45
N GLY A 68 -0.54 -8.80 -18.87
CA GLY A 68 -1.16 -9.16 -20.14
C GLY A 68 -0.21 -9.36 -21.30
N TYR A 69 1.10 -9.43 -21.04
CA TYR A 69 2.10 -9.79 -22.03
C TYR A 69 2.25 -11.31 -22.14
N MET A 70 2.44 -11.78 -23.35
CA MET A 70 2.58 -13.19 -23.71
C MET A 70 3.95 -13.73 -23.26
N ASP A 71 3.92 -14.85 -22.57
CA ASP A 71 5.11 -15.63 -22.23
C ASP A 71 5.67 -16.35 -23.46
N TYR A 72 6.99 -16.56 -23.49
CA TYR A 72 7.67 -17.27 -24.57
C TYR A 72 9.04 -17.79 -24.13
N SER A 73 9.47 -18.91 -24.70
CA SER A 73 10.75 -19.57 -24.35
C SER A 73 10.88 -19.90 -22.86
N GLU A 74 9.78 -20.31 -22.24
CA GLU A 74 9.72 -20.68 -20.83
C GLU A 74 8.77 -21.84 -20.57
N TYR A 75 8.95 -22.50 -19.43
CA TYR A 75 7.91 -23.35 -18.87
C TYR A 75 6.92 -22.49 -18.10
N ARG A 76 5.62 -22.68 -18.38
CA ARG A 76 4.53 -22.11 -17.59
C ARG A 76 3.60 -23.23 -17.18
N ASN A 77 3.37 -23.40 -15.89
CA ASN A 77 2.51 -24.45 -15.32
C ASN A 77 2.85 -25.86 -15.85
N GLY A 78 4.14 -26.16 -16.02
CA GLY A 78 4.62 -27.43 -16.58
C GLY A 78 4.56 -27.57 -18.11
N CYS A 79 4.07 -26.55 -18.82
CA CYS A 79 3.93 -26.51 -20.28
C CYS A 79 5.03 -25.65 -20.92
N TRP A 80 5.76 -26.20 -21.89
CA TRP A 80 6.80 -25.43 -22.60
C TRP A 80 6.20 -24.51 -23.66
N LEU A 81 6.41 -23.21 -23.51
CA LEU A 81 6.09 -22.19 -24.49
C LEU A 81 7.29 -21.97 -25.42
N GLY A 82 7.08 -22.16 -26.72
CA GLY A 82 8.10 -21.91 -27.74
C GLY A 82 8.51 -20.44 -27.84
N SER A 83 9.45 -20.15 -28.74
CA SER A 83 9.89 -18.77 -29.01
C SER A 83 8.80 -17.86 -29.59
N ASP A 84 7.74 -18.46 -30.12
CA ASP A 84 6.53 -17.80 -30.60
C ASP A 84 5.41 -17.75 -29.54
N GLY A 85 5.67 -18.22 -28.32
CA GLY A 85 4.70 -18.28 -27.23
C GLY A 85 3.67 -19.39 -27.36
N VAL A 86 3.77 -20.25 -28.37
CA VAL A 86 2.87 -21.38 -28.55
C VAL A 86 3.30 -22.52 -27.63
N TRP A 87 2.34 -23.08 -26.89
CA TRP A 87 2.58 -24.30 -26.14
C TRP A 87 2.93 -25.46 -27.07
N ASN A 88 4.12 -26.02 -26.89
CA ASN A 88 4.52 -27.28 -27.51
C ASN A 88 3.98 -28.46 -26.70
N THR A 89 2.91 -29.08 -27.18
CA THR A 89 2.21 -30.16 -26.48
C THR A 89 3.05 -31.42 -26.22
N ASN A 90 4.22 -31.57 -26.84
CA ASN A 90 5.17 -32.64 -26.52
C ASN A 90 5.88 -32.44 -25.16
N TYR A 91 5.81 -31.24 -24.60
CA TYR A 91 6.47 -30.82 -23.36
C TYR A 91 5.42 -30.21 -22.43
N SER A 92 4.82 -31.08 -21.61
CA SER A 92 3.61 -30.80 -20.83
C SER A 92 3.66 -31.34 -19.41
N ASN A 93 4.77 -31.97 -19.03
CA ASN A 93 4.96 -32.57 -17.70
C ASN A 93 6.20 -31.98 -17.01
N GLY A 94 6.53 -30.73 -17.32
CA GLY A 94 7.58 -30.00 -16.63
C GLY A 94 7.30 -29.94 -15.14
N THR A 95 8.25 -30.41 -14.33
CA THR A 95 8.08 -30.49 -12.88
C THR A 95 9.40 -30.34 -12.16
N TRP A 96 9.38 -29.64 -11.03
CA TRP A 96 10.49 -29.59 -10.10
C TRP A 96 10.63 -30.92 -9.35
N LYS A 97 11.87 -31.35 -9.19
CA LYS A 97 12.26 -32.51 -8.39
C LYS A 97 13.36 -32.12 -7.43
N CYS A 98 13.46 -32.83 -6.30
CA CYS A 98 14.55 -32.67 -5.36
C CYS A 98 15.06 -34.01 -4.83
N ASN A 99 16.31 -34.00 -4.41
CA ASN A 99 16.92 -35.07 -3.62
C ASN A 99 17.95 -34.45 -2.65
N SER A 100 18.79 -35.28 -2.03
CA SER A 100 19.84 -34.80 -1.10
C SER A 100 20.95 -33.98 -1.76
N THR A 101 21.08 -34.05 -3.09
CA THR A 101 22.05 -33.28 -3.87
C THR A 101 21.53 -31.89 -4.22
N GLY A 102 20.25 -31.76 -4.57
CA GLY A 102 19.64 -30.46 -4.83
C GLY A 102 18.34 -30.59 -5.63
N TRP A 103 17.91 -29.45 -6.16
CA TRP A 103 16.73 -29.35 -7.02
C TRP A 103 17.12 -29.51 -8.49
N TRP A 104 16.26 -30.12 -9.30
CA TRP A 104 16.34 -30.07 -10.77
C TRP A 104 14.93 -29.93 -11.35
N TYR A 105 14.84 -29.57 -12.63
CA TYR A 105 13.59 -29.56 -13.37
C TYR A 105 13.62 -30.67 -14.41
N GLU A 106 12.52 -31.38 -14.63
CA GLU A 106 12.44 -32.40 -15.67
C GLU A 106 11.09 -32.39 -16.37
N ASP A 107 11.08 -32.83 -17.62
CA ASP A 107 9.88 -33.05 -18.42
C ASP A 107 10.03 -34.40 -19.12
N GLY A 108 9.45 -35.44 -18.50
CA GLY A 108 9.65 -36.83 -18.92
C GLY A 108 11.11 -37.27 -18.82
N SER A 109 11.74 -37.60 -19.95
CA SER A 109 13.14 -38.01 -20.01
C SER A 109 14.12 -36.85 -20.19
N TRP A 110 13.62 -35.63 -20.33
CA TRP A 110 14.43 -34.43 -20.57
C TRP A 110 14.61 -33.62 -19.28
N TYR A 111 15.79 -33.03 -19.10
CA TYR A 111 16.09 -32.09 -18.01
C TYR A 111 17.11 -31.04 -18.51
N PRO A 112 17.11 -29.81 -17.97
CA PRO A 112 18.08 -28.79 -18.32
C PRO A 112 19.43 -29.09 -17.66
N ALA A 113 20.53 -28.94 -18.40
CA ALA A 113 21.88 -29.08 -17.87
C ALA A 113 22.85 -28.10 -18.54
N GLY A 114 23.59 -27.34 -17.74
CA GLY A 114 24.51 -26.30 -18.18
C GLY A 114 23.81 -25.11 -18.86
N GLN A 115 22.60 -24.76 -18.44
CA GLN A 115 21.80 -23.74 -19.12
C GLN A 115 20.86 -22.96 -18.19
N TRP A 116 20.54 -21.75 -18.62
CA TRP A 116 19.46 -20.94 -18.08
C TRP A 116 18.10 -21.45 -18.57
N LEU A 117 17.10 -21.45 -17.70
CA LEU A 117 15.73 -21.82 -18.04
C LEU A 117 14.75 -20.94 -17.27
N TRP A 118 13.79 -20.36 -17.98
CA TRP A 118 12.65 -19.67 -17.39
C TRP A 118 11.57 -20.68 -17.04
N ILE A 119 11.11 -20.61 -15.80
CA ILE A 119 10.06 -21.47 -15.25
C ILE A 119 9.15 -20.58 -14.41
N ASP A 120 7.88 -20.53 -14.78
CA ASP A 120 6.83 -19.78 -14.11
C ASP A 120 7.17 -18.30 -13.88
N GLY A 121 7.81 -17.65 -14.86
CA GLY A 121 8.18 -16.24 -14.80
C GLY A 121 9.43 -15.94 -13.98
N CYS A 122 10.13 -16.96 -13.49
CA CYS A 122 11.44 -16.83 -12.83
C CYS A 122 12.53 -17.48 -13.69
N CYS A 123 13.75 -16.94 -13.66
CA CYS A 123 14.88 -17.49 -14.41
C CYS A 123 15.83 -18.24 -13.47
N TYR A 124 16.21 -19.46 -13.84
CA TYR A 124 17.07 -20.34 -13.05
C TYR A 124 18.26 -20.79 -13.89
N TYR A 125 19.39 -21.11 -13.26
CA TYR A 125 20.50 -21.79 -13.92
C TYR A 125 20.65 -23.22 -13.41
N PHE A 126 20.78 -24.16 -14.33
CA PHE A 126 21.06 -25.56 -14.04
C PHE A 126 22.50 -25.88 -14.42
N GLY A 127 23.28 -26.35 -13.45
CA GLY A 127 24.67 -26.75 -13.64
C GLY A 127 24.81 -27.94 -14.60
N ALA A 128 26.05 -28.30 -14.95
CA ALA A 128 26.30 -29.31 -15.98
C ALA A 128 25.81 -30.74 -15.64
N ASN A 129 25.43 -31.00 -14.39
CA ASN A 129 24.84 -32.26 -13.90
C ASN A 129 23.30 -32.18 -13.78
N GLY A 130 22.70 -31.06 -14.16
CA GLY A 130 21.26 -30.84 -14.19
C GLY A 130 20.66 -30.28 -12.90
N TYR A 131 21.45 -30.07 -11.84
CA TYR A 131 20.97 -29.47 -10.60
C TYR A 131 20.96 -27.94 -10.69
N MET A 132 19.93 -27.33 -10.11
CA MET A 132 19.74 -25.90 -9.98
C MET A 132 20.79 -25.29 -9.05
N GLU A 133 21.42 -24.22 -9.50
CA GLU A 133 22.36 -23.44 -8.69
C GLU A 133 21.61 -22.44 -7.79
N THR A 134 22.11 -22.23 -6.57
CA THR A 134 21.53 -21.31 -5.58
C THR A 134 22.62 -20.54 -4.84
N ASN A 135 22.29 -19.40 -4.23
CA ASN A 135 23.23 -18.60 -3.43
C ASN A 135 24.59 -18.35 -4.14
N CYS A 136 24.56 -18.05 -5.44
CA CYS A 136 25.76 -17.89 -6.23
C CYS A 136 25.57 -16.88 -7.37
N PHE A 137 26.66 -16.28 -7.82
CA PHE A 137 26.70 -15.59 -9.10
C PHE A 137 27.00 -16.56 -10.23
N ARG A 138 26.19 -16.48 -11.29
CA ARG A 138 26.41 -17.16 -12.57
C ARG A 138 26.31 -16.15 -13.70
N ASP A 139 27.33 -16.03 -14.53
CA ASP A 139 27.37 -15.08 -15.65
C ASP A 139 27.06 -13.63 -15.24
N GLY A 140 27.42 -13.24 -14.00
CA GLY A 140 27.13 -11.92 -13.43
C GLY A 140 25.69 -11.74 -12.88
N CYS A 141 24.88 -12.80 -12.86
CA CYS A 141 23.52 -12.81 -12.32
C CYS A 141 23.49 -13.52 -10.95
N TRP A 142 22.91 -12.90 -9.93
CA TRP A 142 22.74 -13.51 -8.62
C TRP A 142 21.57 -14.50 -8.59
N LEU A 143 21.84 -15.75 -8.24
CA LEU A 143 20.83 -16.75 -7.93
C LEU A 143 20.63 -16.76 -6.41
N SER A 144 19.42 -16.45 -5.97
CA SER A 144 19.08 -16.40 -4.54
C SER A 144 19.04 -17.80 -3.91
N GLY A 145 18.63 -17.89 -2.64
CA GLY A 145 18.44 -19.17 -1.96
C GLY A 145 17.38 -20.07 -2.59
N SER A 146 16.41 -19.50 -3.32
CA SER A 146 15.43 -20.25 -4.11
C SER A 146 15.95 -20.66 -5.50
N GLY A 147 17.14 -20.20 -5.90
CA GLY A 147 17.72 -20.39 -7.22
C GLY A 147 17.16 -19.47 -8.30
N ALA A 148 16.12 -18.68 -8.00
CA ALA A 148 15.62 -17.67 -8.92
C ALA A 148 16.63 -16.52 -9.03
N TRP A 149 16.83 -16.05 -10.26
CA TRP A 149 17.65 -14.89 -10.56
C TRP A 149 17.02 -13.62 -9.98
N ASP A 150 17.77 -12.96 -9.10
CA ASP A 150 17.45 -11.63 -8.61
C ASP A 150 18.05 -10.56 -9.53
N SER A 151 17.17 -9.84 -10.23
CA SER A 151 17.56 -8.81 -11.18
C SER A 151 18.22 -7.57 -10.54
N ASN A 152 18.05 -7.38 -9.23
CA ASN A 152 18.69 -6.28 -8.48
C ASN A 152 20.21 -6.44 -8.41
N TYR A 153 20.70 -7.68 -8.44
CA TYR A 153 22.11 -8.02 -8.40
C TYR A 153 22.54 -8.60 -9.75
N SER A 154 22.54 -7.73 -10.76
CA SER A 154 22.95 -8.01 -12.13
C SER A 154 24.27 -7.31 -12.49
N ASP A 155 24.85 -7.70 -13.63
CA ASP A 155 26.13 -7.20 -14.15
C ASP A 155 27.31 -7.40 -13.17
N GLY A 156 27.26 -8.47 -12.38
CA GLY A 156 28.32 -8.88 -11.47
C GLY A 156 29.64 -9.08 -12.21
N ALA A 157 30.69 -8.39 -11.77
CA ALA A 157 32.00 -8.46 -12.42
C ALA A 157 33.16 -8.31 -11.43
N TRP A 158 34.24 -9.03 -11.74
CA TRP A 158 35.53 -8.82 -11.09
C TRP A 158 36.13 -7.47 -11.50
N LYS A 159 36.59 -6.72 -10.50
CA LYS A 159 37.23 -5.41 -10.65
C LYS A 159 38.55 -5.34 -9.89
N TYR A 160 39.46 -4.49 -10.34
CA TYR A 160 40.76 -4.25 -9.72
C TYR A 160 41.06 -2.76 -9.66
N ASN A 161 41.37 -2.25 -8.47
CA ASN A 161 41.60 -0.81 -8.23
C ASN A 161 43.06 -0.48 -7.83
N GLY A 162 43.98 -1.44 -7.86
CA GLY A 162 45.37 -1.26 -7.44
C GLY A 162 45.65 -1.61 -5.99
N VAL A 163 44.61 -1.79 -5.16
CA VAL A 163 44.73 -2.31 -3.78
C VAL A 163 44.49 -3.81 -3.75
N GLY A 164 43.45 -4.28 -4.44
CA GLY A 164 43.09 -5.68 -4.52
C GLY A 164 42.02 -5.95 -5.57
N TRP A 165 41.72 -7.22 -5.80
CA TRP A 165 40.55 -7.63 -6.58
C TRP A 165 39.32 -7.58 -5.71
N TYR A 166 38.20 -7.11 -6.25
CA TYR A 166 36.89 -7.14 -5.60
C TYR A 166 35.83 -7.52 -6.62
N TYR A 167 34.66 -7.95 -6.16
CA TYR A 167 33.53 -8.26 -7.01
C TYR A 167 32.43 -7.23 -6.79
N GLU A 168 31.83 -6.72 -7.85
CA GLU A 168 30.77 -5.71 -7.75
C GLU A 168 29.61 -6.10 -8.65
N ALA A 169 28.39 -6.05 -8.12
CA ALA A 169 27.14 -6.28 -8.86
C ALA A 169 26.14 -5.20 -8.46
N GLY A 170 25.57 -4.47 -9.41
CA GLY A 170 24.58 -3.42 -9.12
C GLY A 170 25.03 -2.32 -8.14
N GLY A 171 26.34 -2.08 -7.99
CA GLY A 171 26.92 -1.14 -7.00
C GLY A 171 27.14 -1.74 -5.61
N TRP A 172 26.72 -2.99 -5.38
CA TRP A 172 27.01 -3.75 -4.17
C TRP A 172 28.36 -4.48 -4.27
N CYS A 173 29.13 -4.48 -3.17
CA CYS A 173 30.39 -5.22 -3.04
C CYS A 173 30.31 -6.12 -1.79
N PRO A 174 30.69 -7.41 -1.88
CA PRO A 174 30.69 -8.31 -0.73
C PRO A 174 31.84 -7.96 0.22
N ALA A 175 31.56 -7.84 1.52
CA ALA A 175 32.57 -7.70 2.56
C ALA A 175 32.32 -8.69 3.70
N ASN A 176 33.40 -9.24 4.26
CA ASN A 176 33.43 -10.22 5.34
C ASN A 176 32.54 -11.46 5.09
N GLN A 177 32.55 -11.97 3.86
CA GLN A 177 31.71 -13.11 3.45
C GLN A 177 32.31 -13.89 2.28
N GLY A 178 31.84 -15.12 2.10
CA GLY A 178 32.19 -15.98 0.98
C GLY A 178 31.08 -16.06 -0.06
N LEU A 179 31.44 -16.06 -1.34
CA LEU A 179 30.51 -16.20 -2.47
C LEU A 179 30.97 -17.30 -3.42
N TRP A 180 30.00 -18.02 -3.97
CA TRP A 180 30.19 -18.83 -5.16
C TRP A 180 30.00 -17.94 -6.39
N ILE A 181 31.01 -17.88 -7.25
CA ILE A 181 31.03 -17.09 -8.49
C ILE A 181 31.50 -18.02 -9.61
N ASP A 182 30.63 -18.21 -10.59
CA ASP A 182 30.84 -19.07 -11.76
C ASP A 182 31.34 -20.49 -11.41
N GLY A 183 30.85 -21.04 -10.30
CA GLY A 183 31.16 -22.39 -9.82
C GLY A 183 32.44 -22.50 -8.97
N SER A 184 33.06 -21.39 -8.61
CA SER A 184 34.20 -21.34 -7.68
C SER A 184 33.88 -20.51 -6.45
N PHE A 185 34.37 -20.93 -5.28
CA PHE A 185 34.18 -20.20 -4.02
C PHE A 185 35.29 -19.17 -3.79
N TYR A 186 34.93 -17.96 -3.37
CA TYR A 186 35.82 -16.83 -3.07
C TYR A 186 35.41 -16.19 -1.74
N TRP A 187 36.40 -15.81 -0.92
CA TRP A 187 36.18 -15.05 0.29
C TRP A 187 36.61 -13.59 0.13
N PHE A 188 35.79 -12.67 0.64
CA PHE A 188 36.06 -11.25 0.67
C PHE A 188 36.26 -10.78 2.11
N ASP A 189 37.34 -10.04 2.34
CA ASP A 189 37.69 -9.51 3.66
C ASP A 189 36.76 -8.37 4.12
N GLU A 190 37.02 -7.80 5.30
CA GLU A 190 36.24 -6.70 5.87
C GLU A 190 36.15 -5.44 4.99
N ASN A 191 37.09 -5.27 4.05
CA ASN A 191 37.14 -4.15 3.11
C ASN A 191 36.59 -4.52 1.73
N GLY A 192 36.08 -5.74 1.58
CA GLY A 192 35.49 -6.28 0.36
C GLY A 192 36.50 -6.73 -0.71
N TYR A 193 37.77 -6.92 -0.35
CA TYR A 193 38.77 -7.45 -1.26
C TYR A 193 38.86 -8.97 -1.17
N TYR A 194 39.05 -9.62 -2.32
CA TYR A 194 39.29 -11.05 -2.41
C TYR A 194 40.54 -11.44 -1.62
N ASN A 195 40.38 -12.42 -0.75
CA ASN A 195 41.43 -12.94 0.11
C ASN A 195 41.60 -14.45 -0.11
N ALA A 196 42.71 -14.84 -0.75
CA ALA A 196 42.99 -16.23 -1.10
C ALA A 196 43.18 -17.15 0.13
N GLU A 197 43.81 -16.65 1.20
CA GLU A 197 44.05 -17.45 2.41
C GLU A 197 42.73 -17.73 3.13
N MET A 198 41.89 -16.71 3.30
CA MET A 198 40.56 -16.87 3.90
C MET A 198 39.62 -17.70 3.03
N THR A 199 39.81 -17.67 1.70
CA THR A 199 39.03 -18.52 0.77
C THR A 199 39.26 -20.00 1.05
N GLU A 200 40.51 -20.40 1.31
CA GLU A 200 40.82 -21.80 1.64
C GLU A 200 40.35 -22.17 3.05
N GLN A 201 40.47 -21.26 4.02
CA GLN A 201 40.05 -21.51 5.40
C GLN A 201 38.53 -21.62 5.57
N ASN A 202 37.76 -20.81 4.83
CA ASN A 202 36.31 -20.74 4.95
C ASN A 202 35.58 -21.52 3.86
N ARG A 203 36.31 -22.30 3.05
CA ARG A 203 35.67 -23.13 2.02
C ARG A 203 34.74 -24.16 2.67
N PRO A 204 33.45 -24.22 2.30
CA PRO A 204 32.53 -25.24 2.81
C PRO A 204 33.01 -26.66 2.49
N ALA A 205 32.81 -27.59 3.42
CA ALA A 205 33.40 -28.95 3.39
C ALA A 205 32.61 -30.02 2.60
N ASP A 206 31.46 -29.69 2.03
CA ASP A 206 30.68 -30.62 1.20
C ASP A 206 29.99 -29.85 0.06
N ASP A 207 30.35 -30.22 -1.15
CA ASP A 207 30.05 -29.61 -2.43
C ASP A 207 28.82 -30.25 -3.09
N ASN A 208 27.65 -29.71 -2.77
CA ASN A 208 26.42 -29.90 -3.56
C ASN A 208 26.00 -28.63 -4.33
N ASN A 209 26.84 -27.59 -4.36
CA ASN A 209 26.50 -26.32 -5.02
C ASN A 209 27.60 -25.78 -5.96
N GLY A 210 28.38 -26.68 -6.56
CA GLY A 210 29.45 -26.29 -7.48
C GLY A 210 30.04 -27.48 -8.25
N ASN A 211 29.41 -27.86 -9.36
CA ASN A 211 29.98 -28.78 -10.33
C ASN A 211 31.13 -28.09 -11.08
N GLY A 212 32.33 -28.14 -10.48
CA GLY A 212 33.59 -27.65 -11.05
C GLY A 212 34.52 -28.82 -11.38
N GLY A 213 34.73 -29.05 -12.68
CA GLY A 213 35.52 -30.15 -13.21
C GLY A 213 36.97 -30.22 -12.73
N ASN A 214 37.40 -31.46 -12.56
CA ASN A 214 38.76 -31.94 -12.44
C ASN A 214 39.78 -31.17 -13.31
N ASN A 215 40.74 -30.52 -12.67
CA ASN A 215 42.06 -30.27 -13.27
C ASN A 215 43.12 -30.31 -12.16
N GLY A 216 43.81 -31.43 -12.05
CA GLY A 216 44.86 -31.62 -11.06
C GLY A 216 46.11 -30.76 -11.33
N ASN A 217 46.74 -30.30 -10.26
CA ASN A 217 48.19 -30.43 -10.10
C ASN A 217 48.65 -30.25 -8.63
N GLY A 218 49.12 -31.35 -8.03
CA GLY A 218 50.39 -31.46 -7.29
C GLY A 218 50.74 -30.53 -6.11
N ASN A 219 50.77 -31.18 -4.92
CA ASN A 219 51.86 -31.23 -3.92
C ASN A 219 51.84 -30.37 -2.63
N ASN A 220 51.89 -31.13 -1.51
CA ASN A 220 52.64 -30.95 -0.26
C ASN A 220 52.28 -29.76 0.65
N ASP A 221 52.17 -29.83 1.98
CA ASP A 221 52.52 -30.76 3.08
C ASP A 221 51.48 -30.51 4.21
N GLY A 222 51.05 -31.39 5.12
CA GLY A 222 51.80 -32.33 5.96
C GLY A 222 51.96 -31.82 7.41
N ASN A 223 50.92 -31.94 8.26
CA ASN A 223 50.90 -32.11 9.75
C ASN A 223 49.61 -31.51 10.35
N GLY A 224 48.86 -32.11 11.29
CA GLY A 224 49.14 -33.21 12.21
C GLY A 224 49.10 -32.74 13.66
N ASN A 225 47.91 -32.65 14.28
CA ASN A 225 47.53 -32.83 15.71
C ASN A 225 46.28 -31.98 16.01
N GLY A 226 45.21 -32.41 16.66
CA GLY A 226 45.06 -33.55 17.58
C GLY A 226 44.93 -33.05 19.03
N GLY A 227 43.71 -32.97 19.55
CA GLY A 227 43.44 -33.22 20.98
C GLY A 227 42.88 -32.09 21.85
N SER A 228 41.55 -32.13 22.05
CA SER A 228 40.87 -32.36 23.35
C SER A 228 40.96 -31.36 24.52
N GLY A 229 39.80 -31.11 25.16
CA GLY A 229 39.68 -30.83 26.61
C GLY A 229 39.08 -29.46 26.95
N ASN A 230 37.76 -29.27 27.01
CA ASN A 230 36.80 -29.62 28.08
C ASN A 230 36.85 -28.73 29.35
N ASN A 231 35.67 -28.17 29.68
CA ASN A 231 35.10 -27.77 30.98
C ASN A 231 35.69 -26.62 31.84
N GLY A 232 34.77 -25.74 32.29
CA GLY A 232 34.49 -25.64 33.73
C GLY A 232 34.37 -24.24 34.35
N ASP A 233 33.12 -23.78 34.48
CA ASP A 233 32.46 -23.35 35.73
C ASP A 233 32.94 -22.20 36.66
N ASN A 234 31.90 -21.48 37.10
CA ASN A 234 31.62 -20.87 38.42
C ASN A 234 32.16 -19.47 38.79
N GLY A 235 31.25 -18.48 38.73
CA GLY A 235 30.53 -17.92 39.90
C GLY A 235 31.30 -17.17 41.00
N ASN A 236 30.83 -15.95 41.35
CA ASN A 236 30.18 -15.62 42.64
C ASN A 236 30.33 -14.13 43.08
N SER A 237 29.27 -13.66 43.75
CA SER A 237 29.17 -12.69 44.87
C SER A 237 29.48 -11.19 44.70
N ASP A 238 28.40 -10.40 44.70
CA ASP A 238 27.86 -9.61 45.83
C ASP A 238 28.82 -8.78 46.72
N SER A 239 28.57 -7.47 46.82
CA SER A 239 28.62 -6.69 48.08
C SER A 239 28.16 -5.25 47.86
N GLY A 240 27.09 -4.83 48.56
CA GLY A 240 26.74 -3.42 48.74
C GLY A 240 27.52 -2.76 49.87
N ASN A 241 27.58 -1.42 49.87
CA ASN A 241 27.66 -0.61 51.08
C ASN A 241 27.28 0.85 50.78
N GLY A 242 26.40 1.43 51.59
CA GLY A 242 26.14 2.88 51.64
C GLY A 242 26.64 3.48 52.95
N ASN A 243 26.97 4.78 52.97
CA ASN A 243 26.41 5.73 53.94
C ASN A 243 26.96 7.18 53.82
N ASN A 244 26.03 8.11 54.11
CA ASN A 244 26.12 9.39 54.84
C ASN A 244 26.76 10.66 54.24
N GLY A 245 25.96 11.74 54.31
CA GLY A 245 26.42 13.01 54.91
C GLY A 245 25.79 14.30 54.39
N ASP A 246 24.77 14.80 55.10
CA ASP A 246 24.12 16.14 54.98
C ASP A 246 25.06 17.35 55.14
N ASN A 247 24.77 18.46 54.43
CA ASN A 247 24.26 19.73 54.99
C ASN A 247 24.33 20.92 54.00
N GLY A 248 23.28 21.77 53.96
CA GLY A 248 23.48 23.23 53.90
C GLY A 248 22.75 24.10 52.85
N ASN A 249 21.41 24.17 52.94
CA ASN A 249 20.52 25.36 52.92
C ASN A 249 20.86 26.67 52.14
N SER A 250 19.95 27.10 51.24
CA SER A 250 19.27 28.43 51.17
C SER A 250 18.34 28.44 49.94
N ASP A 251 17.02 28.30 50.04
CA ASP A 251 15.97 29.24 50.49
C ASP A 251 15.66 30.39 49.51
N SER A 252 14.58 30.20 48.73
CA SER A 252 13.48 31.14 48.38
C SER A 252 12.61 30.41 47.34
N GLY A 253 11.46 29.80 47.66
CA GLY A 253 10.22 30.43 48.15
C GLY A 253 9.61 31.23 46.99
N ASN A 254 8.41 31.00 46.45
CA ASN A 254 7.14 30.45 46.94
C ASN A 254 6.28 30.29 45.64
N GLY A 255 5.57 29.20 45.35
CA GLY A 255 4.27 28.80 45.94
C GLY A 255 3.13 29.68 45.40
N ASN A 256 1.92 29.22 45.11
CA ASN A 256 1.26 27.92 45.01
C ASN A 256 -0.20 28.22 44.59
N ASN A 257 -0.89 27.28 43.94
CA ASN A 257 -2.37 27.11 43.84
C ASN A 257 -3.19 28.27 43.20
N GLY A 258 -4.07 28.03 42.23
CA GLY A 258 -5.11 27.01 42.17
C GLY A 258 -6.41 27.59 42.75
N ASP A 259 -7.41 27.90 41.92
CA ASP A 259 -8.81 27.45 42.09
C ASP A 259 -9.75 28.04 41.02
N ASN A 260 -10.85 27.30 40.81
CA ASN A 260 -11.95 27.53 39.86
C ASN A 260 -12.65 28.90 39.97
N GLY A 261 -13.14 29.39 38.82
CA GLY A 261 -14.06 30.51 38.76
C GLY A 261 -14.78 30.61 37.42
N ASN A 262 -15.94 29.98 37.33
CA ASN A 262 -16.96 30.20 36.30
C ASN A 262 -17.34 31.70 36.23
N SER A 263 -17.29 32.30 35.04
CA SER A 263 -18.09 33.49 34.71
C SER A 263 -18.48 33.48 33.24
N ASP A 264 -19.68 32.96 33.01
CA ASP A 264 -20.61 33.35 31.96
C ASP A 264 -20.63 34.89 31.79
N SER A 265 -20.29 35.38 30.60
CA SER A 265 -20.85 36.62 30.04
C SER A 265 -20.40 36.88 28.62
N GLY A 266 -21.37 36.99 27.71
CA GLY A 266 -21.34 38.07 26.73
C GLY A 266 -21.00 37.66 25.30
N ASN A 267 -22.04 37.17 24.62
CA ASN A 267 -22.25 37.39 23.19
C ASN A 267 -21.85 38.83 22.80
N GLY A 268 -20.89 38.96 21.89
CA GLY A 268 -20.33 40.22 21.42
C GLY A 268 -20.12 40.15 19.91
N ASP A 269 -21.22 40.21 19.19
CA ASP A 269 -21.28 40.61 17.78
C ASP A 269 -20.56 41.96 17.61
N ASN A 270 -19.59 42.03 16.70
CA ASN A 270 -19.04 43.23 16.05
C ASN A 270 -17.92 42.74 15.11
N GLY A 271 -18.03 42.82 13.79
CA GLY A 271 -18.57 43.92 13.02
C GLY A 271 -17.40 44.79 12.54
N ASN A 272 -16.95 44.54 11.31
CA ASN A 272 -16.33 45.49 10.39
C ASN A 272 -15.33 46.48 11.02
N GLY A 273 -14.08 46.05 11.18
CA GLY A 273 -12.97 46.88 11.65
C GLY A 273 -12.48 47.86 10.59
N ASN A 274 -13.24 48.93 10.34
CA ASN A 274 -12.75 50.09 9.61
C ASN A 274 -12.13 51.08 10.61
N ASN A 275 -10.80 51.25 10.51
CA ASN A 275 -9.94 52.38 10.89
C ASN A 275 -10.37 53.32 12.03
N ASP A 276 -9.51 53.45 13.05
CA ASP A 276 -9.11 54.78 13.62
C ASP A 276 -7.93 54.76 14.64
N ASN A 277 -7.02 53.77 14.60
CA ASN A 277 -5.80 53.76 15.44
C ASN A 277 -4.49 53.68 14.62
N ASN A 278 -4.38 54.42 13.51
CA ASN A 278 -3.15 54.45 12.70
C ASN A 278 -1.91 54.98 13.44
N ASP A 279 -2.06 55.65 14.60
CA ASP A 279 -0.93 56.18 15.37
C ASP A 279 -0.17 55.10 16.17
N GLU A 280 -0.82 53.99 16.58
CA GLU A 280 -0.20 52.93 17.39
C GLU A 280 0.67 51.98 16.54
N TYR A 281 0.30 51.77 15.28
CA TYR A 281 1.00 50.88 14.34
C TYR A 281 1.71 51.63 13.20
N ALA A 282 1.82 52.97 13.30
CA ALA A 282 2.43 53.81 12.27
C ALA A 282 3.85 53.36 11.90
N ASP A 283 4.66 53.01 12.92
CA ASP A 283 6.04 52.57 12.73
C ASP A 283 6.10 51.20 12.03
N LEU A 284 5.21 50.28 12.40
CA LEU A 284 5.10 48.96 11.76
C LEU A 284 4.67 49.09 10.29
N ILE A 285 3.64 49.89 10.01
CA ILE A 285 3.18 50.17 8.64
C ILE A 285 4.31 50.80 7.83
N ALA A 286 5.02 51.80 8.38
CA ALA A 286 6.13 52.45 7.70
C ALA A 286 7.29 51.47 7.41
N GLU A 287 7.60 50.57 8.36
CA GLU A 287 8.64 49.56 8.22
C GLU A 287 8.31 48.54 7.13
N VAL A 288 7.06 48.08 7.04
CA VAL A 288 6.61 47.13 6.00
C VAL A 288 6.50 47.82 4.64
N SER A 289 6.02 49.06 4.61
CA SER A 289 5.75 49.85 3.39
C SER A 289 7.01 50.31 2.65
N LYS A 290 8.19 50.24 3.25
CA LYS A 290 9.45 50.65 2.59
C LYS A 290 9.94 49.67 1.53
N TYR A 291 9.45 48.44 1.57
CA TYR A 291 9.83 47.38 0.64
C TYR A 291 8.87 47.32 -0.56
N ARG A 292 9.31 46.64 -1.62
CA ARG A 292 8.48 46.31 -2.78
C ARG A 292 8.01 44.87 -2.67
N TYR A 293 6.81 44.61 -3.15
CA TYR A 293 6.20 43.30 -3.16
C TYR A 293 5.60 43.00 -4.53
N GLU A 294 5.82 41.79 -4.98
CA GLU A 294 5.17 41.19 -6.15
C GLU A 294 4.74 39.78 -5.74
N VAL A 295 3.46 39.46 -5.89
CA VAL A 295 2.89 38.15 -5.55
C VAL A 295 2.69 37.37 -6.84
N ILE A 296 3.34 36.23 -6.98
CA ILE A 296 3.39 35.45 -8.21
C ILE A 296 2.78 34.06 -7.94
N PRO A 297 1.61 33.74 -8.51
CA PRO A 297 1.08 32.38 -8.46
C PRO A 297 2.05 31.40 -9.12
N LEU A 298 2.30 30.26 -8.47
CA LEU A 298 3.27 29.28 -8.94
C LEU A 298 2.69 28.33 -10.00
N VAL A 299 1.42 27.95 -9.89
CA VAL A 299 0.83 26.93 -10.76
C VAL A 299 -0.33 27.53 -11.54
N GLY A 300 -0.08 27.94 -12.78
CA GLY A 300 -1.12 28.45 -13.69
C GLY A 300 -2.01 29.51 -13.04
N SER A 301 -3.32 29.24 -12.99
CA SER A 301 -4.32 30.08 -12.33
C SER A 301 -4.84 29.49 -11.01
N PHE A 302 -4.09 28.59 -10.37
CA PHE A 302 -4.47 28.03 -9.07
C PHE A 302 -4.14 28.99 -7.92
N ASN A 303 -4.92 28.92 -6.86
CA ASN A 303 -4.91 29.85 -5.73
C ASN A 303 -4.26 29.32 -4.44
N GLU A 304 -3.40 28.31 -4.57
CA GLU A 304 -2.79 27.62 -3.42
C GLU A 304 -1.37 28.13 -3.13
N TRP A 305 -0.48 28.09 -4.13
CA TRP A 305 0.96 28.33 -3.96
C TRP A 305 1.46 29.58 -4.66
N TYR A 306 2.29 30.37 -3.97
CA TYR A 306 2.77 31.67 -4.40
C TYR A 306 4.26 31.87 -4.12
N TYR A 307 4.94 32.66 -4.96
CA TYR A 307 6.22 33.27 -4.66
C TYR A 307 6.04 34.76 -4.43
N ILE A 308 6.37 35.22 -3.22
CA ILE A 308 6.35 36.63 -2.86
C ILE A 308 7.75 37.19 -3.05
N LYS A 309 7.95 37.95 -4.12
CA LYS A 309 9.22 38.61 -4.42
C LYS A 309 9.32 39.91 -3.65
N THR A 310 10.28 39.98 -2.73
CA THR A 310 10.49 41.14 -1.86
C THR A 310 11.89 41.16 -1.24
N ASP A 311 12.40 42.37 -1.01
CA ASP A 311 13.63 42.60 -0.23
C ASP A 311 13.35 42.69 1.28
N ASN A 312 12.10 42.57 1.74
CA ASN A 312 11.78 42.57 3.16
C ASN A 312 12.43 41.35 3.87
N PRO A 313 13.35 41.53 4.83
CA PRO A 313 14.05 40.43 5.50
C PRO A 313 13.21 39.71 6.56
N ASN A 314 12.06 40.27 6.97
CA ASN A 314 11.22 39.68 8.01
C ASN A 314 10.01 38.98 7.38
N PRO A 315 9.95 37.64 7.34
CA PRO A 315 8.82 36.90 6.78
C PRO A 315 7.54 37.07 7.61
N TYR A 316 7.65 37.45 8.88
CA TYR A 316 6.52 37.56 9.82
C TYR A 316 5.87 38.94 9.83
N SER A 317 6.48 39.92 9.16
CA SER A 317 5.99 41.30 9.24
C SER A 317 4.83 41.60 8.29
N PHE A 318 4.51 40.71 7.35
CA PHE A 318 3.55 40.99 6.28
C PHE A 318 2.76 39.78 5.83
N LEU A 319 1.57 40.03 5.31
CA LEU A 319 0.74 39.06 4.57
C LEU A 319 -0.12 39.81 3.54
N PHE A 320 -0.79 39.08 2.67
CA PHE A 320 -1.73 39.65 1.70
C PHE A 320 -3.13 39.15 1.94
N VAL A 321 -4.14 40.03 1.84
CA VAL A 321 -5.55 39.67 2.03
C VAL A 321 -6.36 40.02 0.79
N ASP A 322 -7.19 39.07 0.35
CA ASP A 322 -8.19 39.22 -0.71
C ASP A 322 -9.59 39.36 -0.10
N GLU A 323 -9.87 40.51 0.51
CA GLU A 323 -11.18 40.79 1.13
C GLU A 323 -12.33 40.68 0.12
N SER A 324 -12.03 40.93 -1.17
CA SER A 324 -13.00 40.87 -2.27
C SER A 324 -13.27 39.47 -2.79
N SER A 325 -12.53 38.45 -2.34
CA SER A 325 -12.63 37.14 -2.96
C SER A 325 -14.05 36.62 -2.96
N ARG A 326 -14.48 36.09 -4.11
CA ARG A 326 -15.75 35.37 -4.23
C ARG A 326 -15.77 34.08 -3.42
N TYR A 327 -14.61 33.53 -3.09
CA TYR A 327 -14.48 32.37 -2.24
C TYR A 327 -14.62 32.77 -0.76
N GLY A 328 -15.06 31.80 0.03
CA GLY A 328 -15.26 31.96 1.46
C GLY A 328 -15.71 30.65 2.06
N LYS A 329 -16.07 30.69 3.34
CA LYS A 329 -16.45 29.48 4.08
C LYS A 329 -17.60 28.70 3.42
N GLU A 330 -17.33 27.47 3.00
CA GLU A 330 -18.34 26.52 2.53
C GLU A 330 -18.86 25.68 3.72
N SER A 331 -20.13 25.85 4.09
CA SER A 331 -20.72 25.07 5.20
C SER A 331 -21.24 23.72 4.71
N ILE A 332 -20.33 22.83 4.34
CA ILE A 332 -20.64 21.49 3.84
C ILE A 332 -20.32 20.46 4.93
N SER A 333 -21.30 19.60 5.27
CA SER A 333 -21.09 18.52 6.24
C SER A 333 -19.94 17.62 5.80
N GLY A 334 -19.03 17.26 6.71
CA GLY A 334 -17.90 16.35 6.44
C GLY A 334 -16.70 16.98 5.71
N ILE A 335 -16.75 18.26 5.34
CA ILE A 335 -15.59 18.99 4.80
C ILE A 335 -15.13 20.02 5.82
N SER A 336 -13.86 19.96 6.20
CA SER A 336 -13.26 20.91 7.15
C SER A 336 -12.74 22.19 6.47
N SER A 337 -13.58 22.94 5.75
CA SER A 337 -13.26 24.34 5.45
C SER A 337 -13.89 25.24 6.52
N SER A 338 -13.32 25.19 7.73
CA SER A 338 -13.90 25.86 8.90
C SER A 338 -13.69 27.37 8.95
N SER A 339 -12.89 27.94 8.03
CA SER A 339 -12.40 29.31 8.09
C SER A 339 -12.78 30.14 6.85
N ASP A 340 -13.03 31.43 7.08
CA ASP A 340 -13.18 32.46 6.04
C ASP A 340 -11.86 33.22 5.83
N ASP A 341 -10.72 32.59 6.15
CA ASP A 341 -9.40 33.19 5.97
C ASP A 341 -9.10 33.32 4.47
N LYS A 342 -8.95 34.57 4.02
CA LYS A 342 -8.66 34.99 2.64
C LYS A 342 -7.26 35.58 2.52
N SER A 343 -6.28 34.97 3.18
CA SER A 343 -4.92 35.49 3.19
C SER A 343 -3.87 34.56 2.58
N ILE A 344 -2.84 35.19 2.03
CA ILE A 344 -1.61 34.56 1.55
C ILE A 344 -0.52 34.86 2.57
N LYS A 345 0.06 33.80 3.17
CA LYS A 345 1.08 33.88 4.22
C LYS A 345 2.35 33.16 3.79
N VAL A 346 3.51 33.61 4.29
CA VAL A 346 4.77 32.87 4.11
C VAL A 346 4.59 31.45 4.68
N TYR A 347 5.03 30.44 3.93
CA TYR A 347 4.92 29.05 4.34
C TYR A 347 6.11 28.67 5.25
N GLU A 348 5.81 28.34 6.51
CA GLU A 348 6.80 28.14 7.58
C GLU A 348 7.32 26.69 7.68
N LYS A 349 7.54 26.03 6.54
CA LYS A 349 8.15 24.69 6.49
C LYS A 349 9.15 24.60 5.35
N LEU A 350 10.28 23.96 5.62
CA LEU A 350 11.35 23.77 4.66
C LEU A 350 11.06 22.56 3.77
N PHE A 351 11.37 22.70 2.48
CA PHE A 351 11.27 21.63 1.51
C PHE A 351 12.65 21.10 1.12
N PRO A 352 12.87 19.78 1.03
CA PRO A 352 14.19 19.21 0.73
C PRO A 352 14.71 19.54 -0.68
N ASP A 353 13.80 19.81 -1.61
CA ASP A 353 14.07 20.15 -3.01
C ASP A 353 14.03 21.68 -3.28
N VAL A 354 14.04 22.53 -2.25
CA VAL A 354 14.09 24.00 -2.41
C VAL A 354 15.43 24.56 -1.90
N VAL A 355 15.99 25.52 -2.65
CA VAL A 355 17.23 26.21 -2.24
C VAL A 355 16.89 27.47 -1.46
N TYR A 356 17.23 27.49 -0.18
CA TYR A 356 17.07 28.63 0.71
C TYR A 356 18.35 29.47 0.82
N GLU A 357 18.20 30.79 0.87
CA GLU A 357 19.27 31.72 1.24
C GLU A 357 19.45 31.78 2.76
N ASP A 358 18.35 31.66 3.50
CA ASP A 358 18.30 31.62 4.96
C ASP A 358 17.15 30.73 5.42
N GLU A 359 17.50 29.53 5.91
CA GLU A 359 16.54 28.54 6.42
C GLU A 359 15.82 29.02 7.69
N SER A 360 16.45 29.89 8.50
CA SER A 360 15.86 30.38 9.75
C SER A 360 14.70 31.37 9.55
N THR A 361 14.64 31.97 8.35
CA THR A 361 13.57 32.87 7.93
C THR A 361 12.80 32.35 6.72
N PHE A 362 13.02 31.10 6.31
CA PHE A 362 12.41 30.49 5.11
C PHE A 362 12.68 31.28 3.81
N ARG A 363 13.77 32.06 3.77
CA ARG A 363 14.05 32.97 2.66
C ARG A 363 14.60 32.19 1.48
N VAL A 364 13.96 32.32 0.32
CA VAL A 364 14.48 31.87 -0.97
C VAL A 364 15.05 33.06 -1.71
N SER A 365 15.77 32.82 -2.82
CA SER A 365 16.38 33.91 -3.57
C SER A 365 15.36 34.97 -3.98
N GLY A 366 15.51 36.18 -3.44
CA GLY A 366 14.68 37.35 -3.77
C GLY A 366 13.29 37.39 -3.11
N GLY A 367 12.98 36.50 -2.17
CA GLY A 367 11.66 36.50 -1.53
C GLY A 367 11.34 35.27 -0.68
N TYR A 368 10.06 34.87 -0.69
CA TYR A 368 9.53 33.77 0.13
C TYR A 368 8.54 32.92 -0.64
N LEU A 369 8.49 31.63 -0.30
CA LEU A 369 7.36 30.77 -0.64
C LEU A 369 6.18 31.09 0.27
N ALA A 370 4.99 31.13 -0.31
CA ALA A 370 3.76 31.47 0.41
C ALA A 370 2.61 30.57 -0.04
N HIS A 371 1.62 30.43 0.85
CA HIS A 371 0.51 29.49 0.72
C HIS A 371 -0.80 30.13 1.19
N SER A 372 -1.92 29.70 0.59
CA SER A 372 -3.27 29.98 1.05
C SER A 372 -3.89 28.70 1.62
N GLU A 373 -4.13 28.66 2.93
CA GLU A 373 -4.57 27.44 3.63
C GLU A 373 -5.98 26.97 3.24
N TYR A 374 -6.89 27.90 2.98
CA TYR A 374 -8.31 27.60 2.71
C TYR A 374 -8.72 27.88 1.27
N LEU A 375 -7.77 28.25 0.40
CA LEU A 375 -8.01 28.49 -1.03
C LEU A 375 -9.09 29.56 -1.29
N ASN A 376 -9.27 30.51 -0.36
CA ASN A 376 -10.28 31.56 -0.48
C ASN A 376 -9.76 32.82 -1.19
N ILE A 377 -8.93 32.65 -2.23
CA ILE A 377 -8.33 33.75 -3.00
C ILE A 377 -8.76 33.60 -4.45
N ASP A 378 -9.33 34.64 -5.06
CA ASP A 378 -9.67 34.64 -6.49
C ASP A 378 -8.86 35.68 -7.28
N GLY A 379 -8.03 36.45 -6.58
CA GLY A 379 -7.01 37.30 -7.16
C GLY A 379 -7.47 38.74 -7.31
N GLY A 380 -7.09 39.40 -8.41
CA GLY A 380 -7.40 40.82 -8.57
C GLY A 380 -6.55 41.70 -7.65
N GLU A 381 -7.16 42.51 -6.78
CA GLU A 381 -6.46 43.47 -5.94
C GLU A 381 -6.30 42.97 -4.50
N LEU A 382 -5.09 42.57 -4.13
CA LEU A 382 -4.74 42.16 -2.79
C LEU A 382 -4.30 43.35 -1.93
N THR A 383 -4.63 43.31 -0.65
CA THR A 383 -4.19 44.31 0.33
C THR A 383 -2.97 43.79 1.08
N LEU A 384 -1.89 44.57 1.11
CA LEU A 384 -0.74 44.30 1.97
C LEU A 384 -1.10 44.67 3.41
N MET A 385 -1.00 43.71 4.32
CA MET A 385 -1.17 43.93 5.75
C MET A 385 0.17 43.81 6.47
N ALA A 386 0.34 44.58 7.54
CA ALA A 386 1.50 44.53 8.42
C ALA A 386 1.16 43.78 9.72
N SER A 387 2.08 42.94 10.23
CA SER A 387 1.90 42.10 11.42
C SER A 387 3.13 42.16 12.33
N GLU A 388 2.93 41.97 13.65
CA GLU A 388 4.01 41.80 14.63
C GLU A 388 4.17 40.34 15.11
N TYR A 389 3.26 39.44 14.69
CA TYR A 389 3.18 38.08 15.21
C TYR A 389 3.65 37.03 14.19
N PRO A 390 4.36 35.97 14.63
CA PRO A 390 4.63 34.81 13.79
C PRO A 390 3.33 34.09 13.38
N PHE A 391 3.27 33.59 12.14
CA PHE A 391 2.01 33.27 11.47
C PHE A 391 1.43 31.89 11.82
N GLN A 392 2.15 31.06 12.58
CA GLN A 392 1.60 29.82 13.14
C GLN A 392 0.50 30.01 14.19
N THR A 393 0.29 31.23 14.70
CA THR A 393 -0.76 31.54 15.70
C THR A 393 -1.56 32.81 15.42
N ALA A 394 -1.21 33.57 14.38
CA ALA A 394 -1.89 34.83 14.07
C ALA A 394 -3.09 34.56 13.16
N SER A 395 -4.29 34.65 13.73
CA SER A 395 -5.47 34.93 12.92
C SER A 395 -5.28 36.25 12.17
N VAL A 396 -5.81 36.39 10.95
CA VAL A 396 -5.82 37.64 10.15
C VAL A 396 -6.20 38.87 10.99
N PHE A 397 -6.98 38.66 12.06
CA PHE A 397 -7.39 39.66 13.06
C PHE A 397 -6.25 40.40 13.81
N ALA A 398 -4.99 39.99 13.68
CA ALA A 398 -3.85 40.66 14.32
C ALA A 398 -3.02 41.55 13.36
N ALA A 399 -3.41 41.68 12.09
CA ALA A 399 -2.70 42.47 11.09
C ALA A 399 -3.40 43.80 10.77
N VAL A 400 -2.62 44.80 10.36
CA VAL A 400 -3.08 46.17 10.11
C VAL A 400 -2.90 46.54 8.64
N ASP A 401 -3.93 47.14 8.03
CA ASP A 401 -3.93 47.55 6.62
C ASP A 401 -2.91 48.66 6.34
N THR A 402 -2.02 48.44 5.37
CA THR A 402 -1.01 49.42 4.94
C THR A 402 -1.52 50.41 3.88
N ASN A 403 -2.73 50.20 3.36
CA ASN A 403 -3.33 50.80 2.16
C ASN A 403 -2.55 50.53 0.86
N ILE A 404 -1.54 49.66 0.89
CA ILE A 404 -0.79 49.24 -0.30
C ILE A 404 -1.51 48.07 -0.96
N LYS A 405 -1.69 48.19 -2.27
CA LYS A 405 -2.37 47.21 -3.10
C LYS A 405 -1.39 46.50 -4.04
N VAL A 406 -1.56 45.20 -4.21
CA VAL A 406 -0.81 44.38 -5.16
C VAL A 406 -1.80 43.65 -6.06
N THR A 407 -1.58 43.73 -7.37
CA THR A 407 -2.46 43.07 -8.33
C THR A 407 -1.92 41.69 -8.69
N VAL A 408 -2.77 40.68 -8.64
CA VAL A 408 -2.51 39.33 -9.14
C VAL A 408 -3.52 38.95 -10.22
N PRO A 409 -3.21 38.02 -11.13
CA PRO A 409 -4.17 37.49 -12.09
C PRO A 409 -5.40 36.90 -11.41
N GLU A 410 -6.47 36.67 -12.18
CA GLU A 410 -7.60 35.89 -11.70
C GLU A 410 -7.19 34.43 -11.43
N LEU A 411 -7.65 33.91 -10.30
CA LEU A 411 -7.31 32.58 -9.78
C LEU A 411 -8.59 31.77 -9.52
N TYR A 412 -8.41 30.46 -9.46
CA TYR A 412 -9.47 29.48 -9.21
C TYR A 412 -8.99 28.42 -8.22
N ASP A 413 -9.90 27.93 -7.39
CA ASP A 413 -9.67 26.71 -6.61
C ASP A 413 -9.79 25.47 -7.50
N GLU A 414 -9.46 24.29 -6.97
CA GLU A 414 -9.51 23.05 -7.74
C GLU A 414 -10.93 22.73 -8.26
N VAL A 415 -11.97 23.15 -7.53
CA VAL A 415 -13.38 22.89 -7.84
C VAL A 415 -13.83 23.69 -9.06
N ASP A 416 -13.56 25.00 -9.07
CA ASP A 416 -13.93 25.86 -10.20
C ASP A 416 -13.12 25.49 -11.45
N TYR A 417 -11.85 25.09 -11.31
CA TYR A 417 -11.07 24.57 -12.43
C TYR A 417 -11.76 23.34 -13.04
N LEU A 418 -12.19 22.37 -12.23
CA LEU A 418 -12.86 21.16 -12.71
C LEU A 418 -14.19 21.49 -13.42
N ILE A 419 -15.02 22.34 -12.81
CA ILE A 419 -16.30 22.75 -13.39
C ILE A 419 -16.10 23.46 -14.72
N GLN A 420 -15.12 24.36 -14.81
CA GLN A 420 -14.83 25.09 -16.06
C GLN A 420 -14.22 24.20 -17.14
N THR A 421 -13.41 23.22 -16.75
CA THR A 421 -12.67 22.37 -17.69
C THR A 421 -13.53 21.23 -18.23
N TYR A 422 -14.36 20.62 -17.38
CA TYR A 422 -15.10 19.40 -17.69
C TYR A 422 -16.63 19.56 -17.65
N GLY A 423 -17.13 20.66 -17.08
CA GLY A 423 -18.54 21.01 -17.10
C GLY A 423 -18.98 21.65 -18.42
N ASP A 424 -20.28 21.55 -18.67
CA ASP A 424 -20.97 22.05 -19.86
C ASP A 424 -22.36 22.57 -19.46
N SER A 425 -22.62 23.85 -19.67
CA SER A 425 -23.90 24.47 -19.30
C SER A 425 -25.11 23.89 -20.05
N ASP A 426 -24.89 23.17 -21.16
CA ASP A 426 -25.96 22.53 -21.93
C ASP A 426 -26.32 21.13 -21.39
N LYS A 427 -25.51 20.57 -20.49
CA LYS A 427 -25.73 19.25 -19.85
C LYS A 427 -26.57 19.36 -18.57
N SER A 428 -27.22 18.25 -18.21
CA SER A 428 -27.91 18.16 -16.92
C SER A 428 -26.91 18.21 -15.75
N PHE A 429 -27.40 18.46 -14.52
CA PHE A 429 -26.58 18.45 -13.32
C PHE A 429 -25.77 17.15 -13.19
N PHE A 430 -26.43 15.99 -13.33
CA PHE A 430 -25.77 14.70 -13.18
C PHE A 430 -24.87 14.34 -14.36
N ASP A 431 -25.17 14.76 -15.59
CA ASP A 431 -24.25 14.55 -16.73
C ASP A 431 -22.96 15.39 -16.59
N ASN A 432 -23.08 16.57 -15.98
CA ASN A 432 -21.93 17.39 -15.62
C ASN A 432 -21.11 16.77 -14.49
N MET A 433 -21.78 16.31 -13.43
CA MET A 433 -21.11 15.59 -12.34
C MET A 433 -20.33 14.37 -12.86
N ASP A 434 -20.94 13.56 -13.74
CA ASP A 434 -20.27 12.40 -14.35
C ASP A 434 -19.05 12.84 -15.20
N SER A 435 -19.19 13.89 -16.01
CA SER A 435 -18.09 14.42 -16.84
C SER A 435 -16.93 14.98 -16.01
N ILE A 436 -17.25 15.65 -14.89
CA ILE A 436 -16.26 16.21 -13.97
C ILE A 436 -15.55 15.10 -13.19
N GLU A 437 -16.27 14.07 -12.76
CA GLU A 437 -15.67 12.91 -12.11
C GLU A 437 -14.68 12.21 -13.03
N ASP A 438 -15.05 11.97 -14.30
CA ASP A 438 -14.15 11.38 -15.30
C ASP A 438 -12.92 12.26 -15.54
N GLY A 439 -13.12 13.58 -15.65
CA GLY A 439 -12.03 14.55 -15.77
C GLY A 439 -11.09 14.54 -14.57
N LEU A 440 -11.64 14.47 -13.35
CA LEU A 440 -10.86 14.36 -12.12
C LEU A 440 -10.11 13.03 -12.07
N LYS A 441 -10.73 11.89 -12.43
CA LYS A 441 -10.05 10.58 -12.52
C LYS A 441 -8.84 10.63 -13.46
N ASP A 442 -8.95 11.34 -14.57
CA ASP A 442 -7.86 11.47 -15.56
C ASP A 442 -6.65 12.27 -15.06
N ILE A 443 -6.88 13.27 -14.20
CA ILE A 443 -5.84 14.18 -13.72
C ILE A 443 -5.45 13.96 -12.26
N CYS A 444 -6.18 13.15 -11.49
CA CYS A 444 -5.91 12.90 -10.10
C CYS A 444 -4.65 12.05 -9.93
N PHE A 445 -3.80 12.44 -8.98
CA PHE A 445 -2.62 11.71 -8.57
C PHE A 445 -2.79 11.20 -7.14
N TYR A 446 -2.41 9.95 -6.95
CA TYR A 446 -2.33 9.36 -5.62
C TYR A 446 -0.88 9.27 -5.13
N LEU A 447 0.05 9.86 -5.90
CA LEU A 447 1.50 9.79 -5.68
C LEU A 447 1.98 11.03 -4.92
N GLY A 448 2.50 10.83 -3.70
CA GLY A 448 3.28 11.83 -2.98
C GLY A 448 4.75 11.43 -2.91
N ILE A 449 5.68 12.39 -2.93
CA ILE A 449 7.13 12.13 -2.90
C ILE A 449 7.72 12.66 -1.60
N TYR A 450 8.43 11.80 -0.89
CA TYR A 450 8.85 12.04 0.48
C TYR A 450 10.33 11.70 0.70
N ILE A 451 10.96 12.40 1.63
CA ILE A 451 12.29 12.09 2.18
C ILE A 451 12.10 11.62 3.63
N PRO A 452 12.73 10.51 4.04
CA PRO A 452 12.72 10.10 5.44
C PRO A 452 13.53 11.11 6.28
N GLU A 453 12.92 11.67 7.32
CA GLU A 453 13.56 12.57 8.29
C GLU A 453 14.09 11.80 9.49
N LEU A 454 13.24 10.91 10.03
CA LEU A 454 13.51 10.13 11.23
C LEU A 454 12.51 8.97 11.31
N GLU A 455 12.99 7.78 11.64
CA GLU A 455 12.13 6.68 12.07
C GLU A 455 12.31 6.48 13.56
N GLU A 456 11.25 6.76 14.34
CA GLU A 456 11.24 6.55 15.78
C GLU A 456 10.27 5.42 16.12
N LYS A 457 10.76 4.39 16.82
CA LYS A 457 9.90 3.38 17.42
C LYS A 457 9.15 4.00 18.58
N ARG A 458 7.83 4.09 18.48
CA ARG A 458 7.01 4.64 19.55
C ARG A 458 6.63 3.58 20.55
N ASP A 459 6.45 4.00 21.80
CA ASP A 459 5.78 3.17 22.79
C ASP A 459 4.27 3.15 22.55
N GLY A 460 3.64 2.02 22.88
CA GLY A 460 2.19 1.87 22.85
C GLY A 460 1.55 2.42 24.12
N CYS A 461 0.31 2.87 24.02
CA CYS A 461 -0.49 3.21 25.17
C CYS A 461 -1.89 2.56 25.11
N ILE A 462 -2.34 2.06 26.26
CA ILE A 462 -3.68 1.50 26.43
C ILE A 462 -4.46 2.43 27.33
N VAL A 463 -5.58 2.92 26.83
CA VAL A 463 -6.52 3.71 27.63
C VAL A 463 -7.55 2.75 28.20
N ASN A 464 -7.48 2.53 29.52
CA ASN A 464 -8.45 1.71 30.23
C ASN A 464 -9.80 2.43 30.38
N GLU A 465 -10.87 1.68 30.70
CA GLU A 465 -12.25 2.20 30.85
C GLU A 465 -12.39 3.40 31.81
N ASN A 466 -11.45 3.54 32.75
CA ASN A 466 -11.41 4.63 33.73
C ASN A 466 -10.66 5.87 33.23
N GLY A 467 -10.26 5.91 31.95
CA GLY A 467 -9.46 6.98 31.34
C GLY A 467 -7.98 6.98 31.74
N LYS A 468 -7.51 5.93 32.43
CA LYS A 468 -6.10 5.81 32.84
C LYS A 468 -5.27 5.18 31.73
N THR A 469 -4.21 5.89 31.34
CA THR A 469 -3.23 5.42 30.35
C THR A 469 -2.20 4.48 30.99
N GLU A 470 -1.97 3.33 30.36
CA GLU A 470 -0.89 2.40 30.64
C GLU A 470 0.08 2.41 29.46
N ILE A 471 1.38 2.61 29.73
CA ILE A 471 2.42 2.59 28.70
C ILE A 471 2.94 1.17 28.53
N THR A 472 3.05 0.71 27.30
CA THR A 472 3.58 -0.60 26.92
C THR A 472 4.67 -0.45 25.86
N GLY A 473 5.50 -1.48 25.69
CA GLY A 473 6.28 -1.57 24.45
C GLY A 473 5.35 -1.69 23.24
N CYS A 474 5.81 -1.20 22.08
CA CYS A 474 5.10 -1.36 20.82
C CYS A 474 5.87 -2.31 19.89
N TYR A 475 5.15 -3.28 19.32
CA TYR A 475 5.64 -4.23 18.33
C TYR A 475 4.84 -4.07 17.04
N TYR A 476 5.31 -4.69 15.96
CA TYR A 476 4.44 -4.94 14.82
C TYR A 476 3.19 -5.71 15.26
N GLY A 477 2.07 -5.35 14.66
CA GLY A 477 0.79 -5.98 14.92
C GLY A 477 -0.04 -6.08 13.66
N ILE A 478 -1.22 -6.67 13.81
CA ILE A 478 -2.25 -6.71 12.79
C ILE A 478 -3.36 -5.77 13.27
N SER A 479 -3.78 -4.85 12.41
CA SER A 479 -4.95 -4.00 12.63
C SER A 479 -6.02 -4.34 11.62
N SER A 480 -7.29 -4.33 12.03
CA SER A 480 -8.36 -4.14 11.06
C SER A 480 -8.73 -2.66 10.97
N SER A 481 -9.30 -2.28 9.84
CA SER A 481 -9.76 -0.92 9.64
C SER A 481 -11.03 -0.61 10.43
N ILE A 482 -11.33 0.69 10.56
CA ILE A 482 -12.65 1.20 10.97
C ILE A 482 -13.61 1.38 9.78
N HIS A 483 -13.23 0.92 8.58
CA HIS A 483 -14.06 0.90 7.36
C HIS A 483 -14.05 -0.52 6.79
N TYR A 484 -15.19 -1.09 6.40
CA TYR A 484 -15.22 -2.50 5.97
C TYR A 484 -14.59 -2.72 4.58
N ASP A 485 -14.41 -1.66 3.80
CA ASP A 485 -13.72 -1.71 2.50
C ASP A 485 -12.20 -1.82 2.63
N GLN A 486 -11.70 -1.70 3.86
CA GLN A 486 -10.31 -1.89 4.21
C GLN A 486 -10.20 -3.17 5.06
N GLY A 487 -9.39 -4.12 4.59
CA GLY A 487 -9.18 -5.39 5.28
C GLY A 487 -8.23 -5.28 6.48
N LEU A 488 -7.44 -6.33 6.68
CA LEU A 488 -6.37 -6.37 7.66
C LEU A 488 -5.08 -5.75 7.12
N ASP A 489 -4.38 -4.99 7.96
CA ASP A 489 -3.07 -4.43 7.67
C ASP A 489 -2.05 -4.84 8.73
N ILE A 490 -0.79 -5.01 8.32
CA ILE A 490 0.32 -5.09 9.25
C ILE A 490 0.69 -3.67 9.65
N GLU A 491 0.62 -3.41 10.94
CA GLU A 491 0.84 -2.09 11.48
C GLU A 491 2.24 -1.97 12.10
N SER A 492 3.01 -0.99 11.60
CA SER A 492 4.34 -0.69 12.12
C SER A 492 4.27 0.03 13.47
N PRO A 493 5.14 -0.31 14.45
CA PRO A 493 5.34 0.47 15.67
C PRO A 493 6.24 1.70 15.45
N TYR A 494 6.90 1.78 14.29
CA TYR A 494 7.73 2.90 13.90
C TYR A 494 6.84 3.98 13.30
N VAL A 495 7.11 5.22 13.69
CA VAL A 495 6.54 6.36 12.99
C VAL A 495 7.56 6.91 12.02
N ASP A 496 7.09 7.02 10.79
CA ASP A 496 7.83 7.48 9.64
C ASP A 496 7.62 8.98 9.51
N TYR A 497 8.55 9.76 10.07
CA TYR A 497 8.59 11.19 9.84
C TYR A 497 9.17 11.43 8.47
N ARG A 498 8.33 11.93 7.56
CA ARG A 498 8.70 12.23 6.19
C ARG A 498 8.50 13.70 5.86
N THR A 499 9.50 14.32 5.24
CA THR A 499 9.29 15.60 4.56
C THR A 499 8.79 15.32 3.17
N GLU A 500 7.67 15.93 2.82
CA GLU A 500 7.24 15.97 1.44
C GLU A 500 8.13 16.89 0.60
N LEU A 501 8.37 16.55 -0.67
CA LEU A 501 9.00 17.46 -1.63
C LEU A 501 8.04 18.58 -2.06
N PHE A 502 8.56 19.78 -2.29
CA PHE A 502 7.79 20.91 -2.81
C PHE A 502 7.16 20.59 -4.17
N LEU A 503 7.87 19.86 -5.03
CA LEU A 503 7.29 19.37 -6.28
C LEU A 503 5.96 18.63 -6.08
N SER A 504 5.87 17.83 -5.01
CA SER A 504 4.71 17.02 -4.69
C SER A 504 3.54 17.91 -4.23
N THR A 505 3.82 18.93 -3.42
CA THR A 505 2.78 19.86 -2.91
C THR A 505 2.23 20.79 -3.98
N LEU A 506 3.00 21.09 -5.04
CA LEU A 506 2.56 21.97 -6.12
C LEU A 506 1.42 21.39 -6.98
N TYR A 507 1.12 20.10 -6.88
CA TYR A 507 0.08 19.49 -7.72
C TYR A 507 -1.28 19.45 -7.00
N PRO A 508 -2.28 20.25 -7.44
CA PRO A 508 -3.52 20.47 -6.68
C PRO A 508 -4.49 19.26 -6.68
N PHE A 509 -4.40 18.39 -7.70
CA PHE A 509 -5.26 17.20 -7.78
C PHE A 509 -4.56 15.97 -7.20
N ARG A 510 -4.03 16.11 -5.99
CA ARG A 510 -3.57 14.97 -5.19
C ARG A 510 -4.61 14.64 -4.13
N ALA A 511 -5.42 13.63 -4.43
CA ALA A 511 -6.56 13.27 -3.61
C ALA A 511 -6.49 11.78 -3.30
N ASP A 512 -6.59 11.37 -2.04
CA ASP A 512 -6.70 9.97 -1.65
C ASP A 512 -8.17 9.51 -1.66
N SER A 513 -8.46 8.37 -1.04
CA SER A 513 -9.82 7.86 -0.89
C SER A 513 -10.73 8.78 -0.06
N LEU A 514 -10.21 9.73 0.72
CA LEU A 514 -11.02 10.76 1.39
C LEU A 514 -11.08 12.05 0.57
N GLY A 515 -9.97 12.43 -0.05
CA GLY A 515 -9.84 13.66 -0.84
C GLY A 515 -10.71 13.64 -2.10
N PHE A 516 -10.74 12.52 -2.82
CA PHE A 516 -11.50 12.43 -4.07
C PHE A 516 -13.01 12.65 -3.83
N PRO A 517 -13.68 11.91 -2.92
CA PRO A 517 -15.08 12.17 -2.61
C PRO A 517 -15.29 13.58 -2.02
N ALA A 518 -14.35 14.13 -1.25
CA ALA A 518 -14.45 15.50 -0.75
C ALA A 518 -14.46 16.54 -1.89
N ILE A 519 -13.62 16.39 -2.91
CA ILE A 519 -13.65 17.25 -4.10
C ILE A 519 -15.01 17.13 -4.81
N MET A 520 -15.50 15.91 -5.04
CA MET A 520 -16.79 15.70 -5.69
C MET A 520 -17.96 16.29 -4.89
N LYS A 521 -17.87 16.27 -3.56
CA LYS A 521 -18.84 16.90 -2.66
C LYS A 521 -18.89 18.41 -2.84
N ARG A 522 -17.71 19.06 -2.93
CA ARG A 522 -17.61 20.50 -3.20
C ARG A 522 -18.09 20.84 -4.61
N VAL A 523 -17.77 20.03 -5.62
CA VAL A 523 -18.28 20.19 -7.00
C VAL A 523 -19.82 20.17 -7.01
N ALA A 524 -20.44 19.15 -6.40
CA ALA A 524 -21.89 19.03 -6.34
C ALA A 524 -22.53 20.27 -5.69
N TYR A 525 -22.00 20.69 -4.55
CA TYR A 525 -22.51 21.86 -3.82
C TYR A 525 -22.31 23.18 -4.59
N ARG A 526 -21.14 23.37 -5.20
CA ARG A 526 -20.80 24.58 -5.99
C ARG A 526 -21.67 24.70 -7.23
N MET A 527 -21.96 23.58 -7.89
CA MET A 527 -22.88 23.53 -9.03
C MET A 527 -24.34 23.76 -8.61
N ASN A 528 -24.76 23.17 -7.49
CA ASN A 528 -26.10 23.38 -6.93
C ASN A 528 -26.16 23.16 -5.41
N SER A 529 -26.21 24.26 -4.65
CA SER A 529 -26.31 24.24 -3.19
C SER A 529 -27.59 23.62 -2.60
N SER A 530 -28.61 23.30 -3.41
CA SER A 530 -29.83 22.61 -2.95
C SER A 530 -29.68 21.09 -2.90
N VAL A 531 -28.55 20.54 -3.33
CA VAL A 531 -28.28 19.10 -3.34
C VAL A 531 -28.22 18.54 -1.91
N THR A 532 -28.68 17.30 -1.72
CA THR A 532 -28.49 16.55 -0.48
C THR A 532 -27.26 15.66 -0.64
N LEU A 533 -26.34 15.73 0.33
CA LEU A 533 -25.07 15.01 0.34
C LEU A 533 -25.06 14.09 1.55
N GLU A 534 -24.91 12.79 1.30
CA GLU A 534 -24.84 11.76 2.34
C GLU A 534 -23.52 10.99 2.16
N GLU A 535 -22.77 10.85 3.24
CA GLU A 535 -21.59 9.97 3.27
C GLU A 535 -22.05 8.54 3.54
N GLU A 536 -21.34 7.56 3.02
CA GLU A 536 -21.54 6.18 3.43
C GLU A 536 -20.84 5.97 4.78
N GLU A 537 -21.56 5.51 5.80
CA GLU A 537 -20.98 5.30 7.13
C GLU A 537 -19.94 4.19 7.12
N GLN A 538 -20.09 3.26 6.18
CA GLN A 538 -19.36 2.01 6.17
C GLN A 538 -18.17 2.00 5.19
N VAL A 539 -18.18 2.83 4.13
CA VAL A 539 -17.04 3.06 3.22
C VAL A 539 -16.67 4.52 3.11
N HIS A 540 -15.38 4.80 2.99
CA HIS A 540 -14.88 6.17 3.04
C HIS A 540 -14.60 6.81 1.67
N TYR A 541 -14.73 6.05 0.57
CA TYR A 541 -14.33 6.48 -0.78
C TYR A 541 -15.46 6.96 -1.69
N ILE A 542 -16.69 7.09 -1.19
CA ILE A 542 -17.85 7.54 -1.97
C ILE A 542 -18.73 8.54 -1.21
N ILE A 543 -19.56 9.25 -1.97
CA ILE A 543 -20.66 10.09 -1.49
C ILE A 543 -21.92 9.82 -2.31
N TYR A 544 -23.07 9.91 -1.66
CA TYR A 544 -24.37 9.93 -2.31
C TYR A 544 -24.80 11.37 -2.55
N VAL A 545 -25.16 11.68 -3.79
CA VAL A 545 -25.56 13.00 -4.24
C VAL A 545 -27.00 12.92 -4.74
N THR A 546 -27.91 13.59 -4.04
CA THR A 546 -29.35 13.56 -4.33
C THR A 546 -29.87 14.93 -4.75
N LEU A 547 -30.46 15.01 -5.93
CA LEU A 547 -31.13 16.21 -6.46
C LEU A 547 -32.47 15.80 -7.11
N ASP A 548 -33.55 16.50 -6.77
CA ASP A 548 -34.90 16.27 -7.31
C ASP A 548 -35.39 14.81 -7.20
N GLY A 549 -34.99 14.11 -6.14
CA GLY A 549 -35.36 12.72 -5.86
C GLY A 549 -34.57 11.67 -6.65
N VAL A 550 -33.56 12.09 -7.42
CA VAL A 550 -32.60 11.20 -8.08
C VAL A 550 -31.32 11.19 -7.26
N THR A 551 -30.82 9.99 -6.93
CA THR A 551 -29.56 9.78 -6.20
C THR A 551 -28.54 9.11 -7.12
N LYS A 552 -27.33 9.65 -7.15
CA LYS A 552 -26.15 9.03 -7.79
C LYS A 552 -24.99 8.96 -6.79
N VAL A 553 -24.06 8.05 -7.05
CA VAL A 553 -22.87 7.83 -6.24
C VAL A 553 -21.67 8.44 -6.96
N TYR A 554 -20.85 9.17 -6.23
CA TYR A 554 -19.62 9.79 -6.74
C TYR A 554 -18.46 9.50 -5.80
N GLY A 555 -17.25 9.44 -6.34
CA GLY A 555 -16.05 9.08 -5.59
C GLY A 555 -15.24 7.99 -6.29
N GLY A 556 -14.36 7.35 -5.54
CA GLY A 556 -13.55 6.26 -6.05
C GLY A 556 -12.42 5.91 -5.11
N GLN A 557 -12.10 4.63 -5.06
CA GLN A 557 -10.95 4.15 -4.32
C GLN A 557 -9.67 4.51 -5.08
N GLY A 558 -8.96 5.48 -4.56
CA GLY A 558 -7.57 5.74 -4.90
C GLY A 558 -6.64 4.70 -4.31
N LYS A 559 -5.69 4.17 -5.08
CA LYS A 559 -4.52 3.51 -4.48
C LYS A 559 -3.49 4.59 -4.17
N GLY A 560 -3.51 5.08 -2.92
CA GLY A 560 -2.42 5.89 -2.38
C GLY A 560 -1.09 5.21 -2.67
N GLY A 561 -0.16 5.93 -3.28
CA GLY A 561 1.19 5.45 -3.55
C GLY A 561 2.17 6.50 -3.07
N ASN A 562 2.52 6.52 -1.80
CA ASN A 562 3.62 7.39 -1.38
C ASN A 562 4.93 6.75 -1.84
N VAL A 563 5.83 7.54 -2.40
CA VAL A 563 7.19 7.12 -2.71
C VAL A 563 8.12 7.84 -1.76
N THR A 564 8.86 7.06 -0.99
CA THR A 564 9.93 7.52 -0.13
C THR A 564 11.23 7.39 -0.90
N ILE A 565 12.02 8.46 -1.01
CA ILE A 565 13.29 8.45 -1.74
C ILE A 565 14.43 8.90 -0.84
N ASP A 566 15.66 8.52 -1.20
CA ASP A 566 16.86 9.08 -0.61
C ASP A 566 17.04 10.51 -1.12
N LYS A 567 17.59 11.39 -0.26
CA LYS A 567 17.83 12.80 -0.62
C LYS A 567 18.70 12.95 -1.87
N SER A 568 19.60 12.00 -2.16
CA SER A 568 20.42 11.98 -3.37
C SER A 568 19.62 11.68 -4.66
N GLN A 569 18.40 11.14 -4.55
CA GLN A 569 17.53 10.84 -5.68
C GLN A 569 16.65 12.02 -6.11
N ILE A 570 16.72 13.16 -5.41
CA ILE A 570 16.06 14.41 -5.82
C ILE A 570 16.57 14.80 -7.22
N ALA A 571 15.67 14.72 -8.20
CA ALA A 571 16.00 14.89 -9.61
C ALA A 571 16.22 16.37 -10.00
N GLU A 572 15.55 17.28 -9.31
CA GLU A 572 15.57 18.72 -9.58
C GLU A 572 15.38 19.47 -8.26
N THR A 573 16.05 20.61 -8.13
CA THR A 573 15.86 21.53 -7.00
C THR A 573 15.34 22.86 -7.52
N PHE A 574 14.44 23.49 -6.76
CA PHE A 574 13.89 24.80 -7.05
C PHE A 574 14.84 25.90 -6.52
N ASP A 575 15.61 26.50 -7.42
CA ASP A 575 16.43 27.68 -7.14
C ASP A 575 15.73 28.95 -7.67
N PHE A 576 15.34 29.84 -6.74
CA PHE A 576 14.60 31.06 -7.05
C PHE A 576 15.44 32.19 -7.67
N LYS A 577 16.75 32.01 -7.89
CA LYS A 577 17.63 33.06 -8.48
C LYS A 577 17.19 33.54 -9.86
N ASN A 578 16.73 32.63 -10.71
CA ASN A 578 16.25 32.92 -12.06
C ASN A 578 14.88 32.32 -12.32
N PHE A 579 14.12 32.04 -11.25
CA PHE A 579 12.86 31.31 -11.35
C PHE A 579 11.83 32.09 -12.15
N ASN A 580 11.16 31.36 -13.03
CA ASN A 580 10.10 31.84 -13.87
C ASN A 580 8.94 30.83 -13.84
N ALA A 581 7.88 31.18 -13.10
CA ALA A 581 6.70 30.35 -12.96
C ALA A 581 6.12 29.89 -14.32
N ALA A 582 6.21 30.73 -15.36
CA ALA A 582 5.69 30.42 -16.69
C ALA A 582 6.49 29.33 -17.44
N THR A 583 7.72 29.01 -17.00
CA THR A 583 8.56 27.95 -17.60
C THR A 583 8.81 26.79 -16.66
N ASP A 584 8.97 27.04 -15.36
CA ASP A 584 9.52 26.06 -14.42
C ASP A 584 8.42 25.16 -13.81
N VAL A 585 7.19 25.66 -13.76
CA VAL A 585 5.97 25.03 -13.19
C VAL A 585 4.74 25.23 -14.09
N LYS A 586 5.02 25.40 -15.39
CA LYS A 586 4.15 25.93 -16.46
C LYS A 586 2.70 25.45 -16.51
N ASN A 587 2.42 24.19 -16.16
CA ASN A 587 1.08 23.60 -16.13
C ASN A 587 1.04 22.23 -15.43
N LEU A 588 -0.18 21.75 -15.13
CA LEU A 588 -0.44 20.46 -14.49
C LEU A 588 0.26 19.29 -15.17
N SER A 589 0.24 19.19 -16.51
CA SER A 589 0.85 18.05 -17.21
C SER A 589 2.37 17.99 -17.05
N THR A 590 3.04 19.14 -16.89
CA THR A 590 4.47 19.19 -16.61
C THR A 590 4.77 18.71 -15.20
N LEU A 591 4.02 19.20 -14.20
CA LEU A 591 4.14 18.77 -12.81
C LEU A 591 3.87 17.26 -12.65
N ALA A 592 2.76 16.80 -13.22
CA ALA A 592 2.39 15.39 -13.32
C ALA A 592 3.54 14.52 -13.84
N ASN A 593 4.16 14.90 -14.96
CA ASN A 593 5.27 14.14 -15.53
C ASN A 593 6.53 14.14 -14.66
N LYS A 594 6.83 15.25 -13.96
CA LYS A 594 7.93 15.33 -13.00
C LYS A 594 7.66 14.41 -11.80
N ILE A 595 6.43 14.38 -11.29
CA ILE A 595 5.99 13.51 -10.19
C ILE A 595 6.08 12.04 -10.61
N LYS A 596 5.54 11.66 -11.77
CA LYS A 596 5.61 10.30 -12.34
C LYS A 596 7.04 9.78 -12.51
N ALA A 597 8.02 10.67 -12.67
CA ALA A 597 9.42 10.25 -12.78
C ALA A 597 9.99 9.60 -11.51
N TYR A 598 9.25 9.64 -10.39
CA TYR A 598 9.60 8.97 -9.14
C TYR A 598 8.90 7.61 -8.94
N GLU A 599 7.96 7.24 -9.80
CA GLU A 599 7.30 5.93 -9.72
C GLU A 599 8.32 4.78 -9.73
N GLY A 600 8.19 3.87 -8.75
CA GLY A 600 9.07 2.70 -8.61
C GLY A 600 10.47 3.00 -8.05
N LYS A 601 10.69 4.17 -7.46
CA LYS A 601 11.96 4.53 -6.76
C LYS A 601 11.89 4.39 -5.25
N ASP A 602 10.84 3.75 -4.73
CA ASP A 602 10.59 3.68 -3.29
C ASP A 602 11.77 3.02 -2.56
N LEU A 603 12.21 3.66 -1.49
CA LEU A 603 13.23 3.11 -0.60
C LEU A 603 12.63 1.96 0.18
N ASP A 604 13.39 0.89 0.29
CA ASP A 604 13.09 -0.18 1.24
C ASP A 604 13.48 0.31 2.66
N VAL A 605 12.47 0.59 3.47
CA VAL A 605 12.58 0.95 4.89
C VAL A 605 12.28 -0.24 5.82
N SER A 606 12.45 -1.47 5.32
CA SER A 606 12.18 -2.67 6.10
C SER A 606 13.07 -2.77 7.34
N HIS A 607 12.47 -3.30 8.40
CA HIS A 607 13.14 -3.48 9.69
C HIS A 607 13.48 -4.94 9.91
N SER A 608 14.61 -5.23 10.56
CA SER A 608 14.99 -6.63 10.85
C SER A 608 13.99 -7.38 11.76
N ASP A 609 13.14 -6.65 12.49
CA ASP A 609 12.08 -7.17 13.36
C ASP A 609 10.67 -7.06 12.74
N GLU A 610 10.59 -6.79 11.43
CA GLU A 610 9.33 -6.63 10.71
C GLU A 610 8.50 -7.90 10.69
N LEU A 611 7.20 -7.72 10.90
CA LEU A 611 6.22 -8.79 10.75
C LEU A 611 5.84 -8.91 9.27
N THR A 612 5.90 -10.12 8.72
CA THR A 612 5.43 -10.41 7.36
C THR A 612 4.16 -11.23 7.37
N TRP A 613 3.39 -11.20 6.28
CA TRP A 613 2.22 -12.05 6.13
C TRP A 613 2.58 -13.54 6.17
N ASP A 614 3.74 -13.96 5.67
CA ASP A 614 4.23 -15.35 5.76
C ASP A 614 4.37 -15.81 7.23
N MET A 615 4.89 -14.95 8.11
CA MET A 615 4.97 -15.25 9.54
C MET A 615 3.58 -15.42 10.16
N VAL A 616 2.59 -14.65 9.70
CA VAL A 616 1.20 -14.77 10.13
C VAL A 616 0.57 -16.06 9.59
N PHE A 617 0.77 -16.37 8.30
CA PHE A 617 0.29 -17.59 7.64
C PHE A 617 0.74 -18.85 8.37
N ASP A 618 2.02 -18.93 8.74
CA ASP A 618 2.58 -20.05 9.49
C ASP A 618 1.88 -20.28 10.84
N LYS A 619 1.39 -19.21 11.49
CA LYS A 619 0.65 -19.30 12.76
C LYS A 619 -0.82 -19.61 12.58
N ILE A 620 -1.45 -19.14 11.49
CA ILE A 620 -2.86 -19.44 11.19
C ILE A 620 -3.02 -20.92 10.84
N GLY A 621 -2.14 -21.46 9.99
CA GLY A 621 -2.24 -22.83 9.49
C GLY A 621 -3.49 -23.08 8.60
N THR A 622 -3.75 -24.33 8.26
CA THR A 622 -4.82 -24.70 7.30
C THR A 622 -6.23 -24.72 7.90
N SER A 623 -6.36 -24.77 9.23
CA SER A 623 -7.66 -24.82 9.92
C SER A 623 -8.14 -23.46 10.43
N GLY A 624 -7.33 -22.42 10.30
CA GLY A 624 -7.57 -21.11 10.91
C GLY A 624 -7.30 -21.08 12.42
N ASN A 625 -7.11 -19.89 12.97
CA ASN A 625 -6.87 -19.66 14.40
C ASN A 625 -7.43 -18.33 14.88
N TYR A 626 -7.75 -18.26 16.17
CA TYR A 626 -8.07 -16.99 16.82
C TYR A 626 -6.82 -16.13 16.96
N ILE A 627 -6.96 -14.86 16.60
CA ILE A 627 -5.93 -13.85 16.73
C ILE A 627 -6.48 -12.65 17.50
N ARG A 628 -5.69 -12.18 18.46
CA ARG A 628 -5.90 -10.88 19.10
C ARG A 628 -5.22 -9.80 18.27
N ILE A 629 -6.01 -8.88 17.72
CA ILE A 629 -5.58 -7.81 16.80
C ILE A 629 -5.75 -6.44 17.45
N LYS A 630 -5.16 -5.41 16.83
CA LYS A 630 -5.44 -4.00 17.15
C LYS A 630 -6.76 -3.57 16.50
N SER A 631 -7.63 -2.92 17.27
CA SER A 631 -8.95 -2.46 16.82
C SER A 631 -9.08 -0.94 16.81
N GLY A 632 -8.49 -0.32 15.79
CA GLY A 632 -8.38 1.13 15.69
C GLY A 632 -7.42 1.76 16.70
N GLY A 633 -7.06 3.01 16.44
CA GLY A 633 -6.17 3.79 17.30
C GLY A 633 -5.63 5.02 16.57
N GLY A 634 -5.45 6.11 17.29
CA GLY A 634 -4.71 7.28 16.84
C GLY A 634 -3.47 7.48 17.70
N GLU A 635 -3.13 8.73 17.94
CA GLU A 635 -1.98 9.10 18.76
C GLU A 635 -2.46 9.83 20.02
N GLN A 636 -1.72 9.69 21.12
CA GLN A 636 -1.99 10.40 22.37
C GLN A 636 -0.72 11.10 22.85
N LEU A 637 -0.82 12.41 23.12
CA LEU A 637 0.24 13.17 23.78
C LEU A 637 0.14 12.99 25.31
N VAL A 638 1.22 12.56 25.94
CA VAL A 638 1.37 12.43 27.40
C VAL A 638 2.76 12.93 27.78
N ASP A 639 2.85 13.93 28.66
CA ASP A 639 4.12 14.53 29.13
C ASP A 639 5.09 14.88 27.98
N ASP A 640 4.60 15.61 26.98
CA ASP A 640 5.34 16.03 25.77
C ASP A 640 5.87 14.88 24.89
N LYS A 641 5.36 13.65 25.09
CA LYS A 641 5.66 12.49 24.25
C LYS A 641 4.41 11.94 23.58
N THR A 642 4.55 11.57 22.32
CA THR A 642 3.45 11.00 21.53
C THR A 642 3.49 9.48 21.58
N TYR A 643 2.38 8.87 21.97
CA TYR A 643 2.20 7.42 22.09
C TYR A 643 1.18 6.90 21.09
N LYS A 644 1.34 5.65 20.67
CA LYS A 644 0.39 4.97 19.79
C LYS A 644 -0.75 4.35 20.59
N ILE A 645 -2.00 4.72 20.30
CA ILE A 645 -3.16 4.15 20.99
C ILE A 645 -3.38 2.72 20.50
N VAL A 646 -3.38 1.78 21.44
CA VAL A 646 -3.64 0.36 21.18
C VAL A 646 -4.96 -0.05 21.82
N LYS A 647 -5.96 -0.31 20.97
CA LYS A 647 -7.20 -0.99 21.36
C LYS A 647 -7.11 -2.46 20.98
N ARG A 648 -7.62 -3.35 21.83
CA ARG A 648 -7.46 -4.81 21.66
C ARG A 648 -8.80 -5.44 21.29
N SER A 649 -8.81 -6.24 20.24
CA SER A 649 -9.97 -7.06 19.84
C SER A 649 -9.53 -8.46 19.38
N PHE A 650 -10.49 -9.31 19.06
CA PHE A 650 -10.26 -10.66 18.56
C PHE A 650 -10.93 -10.86 17.20
N ASN A 651 -10.28 -11.60 16.32
CA ASN A 651 -10.87 -12.15 15.11
C ASN A 651 -10.45 -13.63 14.94
N TYR A 652 -11.17 -14.38 14.11
CA TYR A 652 -10.74 -15.69 13.65
C TYR A 652 -10.21 -15.58 12.22
N LEU A 653 -8.90 -15.76 12.06
CA LEU A 653 -8.27 -15.72 10.75
C LEU A 653 -8.21 -17.12 10.15
N TYR A 654 -8.47 -17.21 8.86
CA TYR A 654 -8.45 -18.46 8.10
C TYR A 654 -7.82 -18.24 6.72
N LYS A 655 -7.44 -19.35 6.06
CA LYS A 655 -6.86 -19.32 4.72
C LYS A 655 -7.92 -19.70 3.67
N ASN A 656 -7.96 -18.97 2.57
CA ASN A 656 -8.69 -19.36 1.35
C ASN A 656 -7.75 -19.30 0.14
N GLU A 657 -7.59 -20.42 -0.58
CA GLU A 657 -6.64 -20.59 -1.71
C GLU A 657 -5.21 -20.10 -1.38
N ASP A 658 -4.95 -18.79 -1.52
CA ASP A 658 -3.67 -18.11 -1.25
C ASP A 658 -3.78 -16.86 -0.35
N ASN A 659 -4.97 -16.51 0.17
CA ASN A 659 -5.20 -15.29 0.96
C ASN A 659 -5.54 -15.58 2.44
N ILE A 660 -5.22 -14.62 3.33
CA ILE A 660 -5.74 -14.57 4.70
C ILE A 660 -7.08 -13.86 4.66
N CYS A 661 -8.06 -14.47 5.31
CA CYS A 661 -9.39 -13.91 5.48
C CYS A 661 -9.71 -13.77 6.97
N ALA A 662 -10.47 -12.73 7.30
CA ALA A 662 -11.03 -12.50 8.62
C ALA A 662 -12.53 -12.79 8.61
N MET A 663 -13.09 -13.06 9.79
CA MET A 663 -14.54 -13.02 9.96
C MET A 663 -15.02 -11.57 9.90
N SER A 664 -15.85 -11.22 8.92
CA SER A 664 -16.47 -9.89 8.78
C SER A 664 -17.97 -10.01 8.56
N ASN A 665 -18.76 -9.30 9.36
CA ASN A 665 -20.23 -9.44 9.44
C ASN A 665 -20.67 -10.92 9.55
N THR A 666 -20.06 -11.68 10.45
CA THR A 666 -20.18 -13.14 10.53
C THR A 666 -20.47 -13.63 11.94
N TRP A 667 -21.38 -14.59 12.08
CA TRP A 667 -21.51 -15.41 13.28
C TRP A 667 -20.64 -16.66 13.18
N PHE A 668 -19.76 -16.85 14.16
CA PHE A 668 -18.86 -18.00 14.23
C PHE A 668 -18.63 -18.43 15.69
N GLU A 669 -18.83 -19.73 15.97
CA GLU A 669 -18.64 -20.37 17.29
C GLU A 669 -19.27 -19.60 18.47
N GLY A 670 -20.46 -19.04 18.29
CA GLY A 670 -21.14 -18.33 19.38
C GLY A 670 -20.82 -16.84 19.48
N ARG A 671 -20.04 -16.27 18.55
CA ARG A 671 -19.56 -14.88 18.56
C ARG A 671 -19.91 -14.16 17.25
N TYR A 672 -20.23 -12.88 17.35
CA TYR A 672 -20.44 -12.03 16.19
C TYR A 672 -19.19 -11.21 15.91
N TYR A 673 -18.75 -11.24 14.65
CA TYR A 673 -17.73 -10.36 14.12
C TYR A 673 -18.44 -9.33 13.25
N ASN A 674 -18.33 -8.05 13.60
CA ASN A 674 -19.01 -6.98 12.87
C ASN A 674 -18.31 -6.70 11.51
N GLY A 675 -18.82 -5.73 10.76
CA GLY A 675 -18.25 -5.35 9.46
C GLY A 675 -16.80 -4.82 9.51
N TYR A 676 -16.29 -4.51 10.70
CA TYR A 676 -14.91 -4.05 10.93
C TYR A 676 -14.00 -5.18 11.44
N GLU A 677 -14.44 -6.43 11.32
CA GLU A 677 -13.67 -7.60 11.70
C GLU A 677 -13.37 -7.65 13.21
N TYR A 678 -14.25 -7.09 14.04
CA TYR A 678 -14.13 -7.16 15.50
C TYR A 678 -15.17 -8.07 16.10
N PHE A 679 -14.73 -8.91 17.04
CA PHE A 679 -15.63 -9.55 17.98
C PHE A 679 -16.41 -8.50 18.79
N GLU A 680 -17.73 -8.47 18.61
CA GLU A 680 -18.64 -7.59 19.34
C GLU A 680 -19.17 -8.29 20.60
N GLU A 681 -18.63 -7.93 21.75
CA GLU A 681 -19.01 -8.53 23.03
C GLU A 681 -20.49 -8.22 23.38
N GLY A 682 -21.29 -9.25 23.62
CA GLY A 682 -22.68 -9.14 24.04
C GLY A 682 -23.69 -8.96 22.89
N ALA A 683 -23.25 -9.03 21.63
CA ALA A 683 -24.14 -9.09 20.47
C ALA A 683 -25.13 -10.27 20.57
N THR A 684 -26.32 -10.09 20.03
CA THR A 684 -27.37 -11.14 19.98
C THR A 684 -27.85 -11.30 18.56
N PHE A 685 -28.14 -12.53 18.13
CA PHE A 685 -28.51 -12.80 16.74
C PHE A 685 -29.72 -11.97 16.27
N ASP A 686 -30.73 -11.83 17.14
CA ASP A 686 -31.94 -11.02 16.85
C ASP A 686 -31.66 -9.53 16.57
N LYS A 687 -30.55 -8.98 17.10
CA LYS A 687 -30.16 -7.58 16.85
C LYS A 687 -29.30 -7.40 15.62
N THR A 688 -28.62 -8.45 15.20
CA THR A 688 -27.69 -8.41 14.06
C THR A 688 -28.35 -8.86 12.77
N ILE A 689 -29.56 -9.44 12.82
CA ILE A 689 -30.22 -10.04 11.67
C ILE A 689 -30.44 -9.07 10.50
N ASP A 690 -30.72 -7.80 10.80
CA ASP A 690 -30.95 -6.77 9.78
C ASP A 690 -29.67 -6.48 8.98
N ASN A 691 -28.49 -6.79 9.55
CA ASN A 691 -27.21 -6.72 8.86
C ASN A 691 -26.95 -7.94 7.96
N GLN A 692 -27.88 -8.90 7.93
CA GLN A 692 -27.82 -10.10 7.08
C GLN A 692 -26.48 -10.86 7.22
N PRO A 693 -26.09 -11.23 8.45
CA PRO A 693 -24.74 -11.71 8.71
C PRO A 693 -24.50 -13.07 8.07
N VAL A 694 -23.27 -13.34 7.65
CA VAL A 694 -22.86 -14.67 7.21
C VAL A 694 -22.88 -15.62 8.42
N LEU A 695 -23.26 -16.87 8.21
CA LEU A 695 -23.16 -17.92 9.23
C LEU A 695 -21.99 -18.85 8.87
N ALA A 696 -20.99 -18.92 9.74
CA ALA A 696 -19.81 -19.74 9.53
C ALA A 696 -19.76 -20.92 10.50
N PHE A 697 -19.47 -22.10 9.97
CA PHE A 697 -19.41 -23.34 10.73
C PHE A 697 -18.12 -24.09 10.48
N LYS A 698 -17.33 -24.26 11.54
CA LYS A 698 -16.14 -25.11 11.54
C LYS A 698 -16.55 -26.58 11.70
N ASP A 699 -15.82 -27.47 11.03
CA ASP A 699 -16.04 -28.92 11.08
C ASP A 699 -17.51 -29.30 10.81
N PHE A 700 -18.15 -28.63 9.84
CA PHE A 700 -19.55 -28.81 9.51
C PHE A 700 -19.79 -30.19 8.91
N LYS A 701 -20.74 -30.94 9.48
CA LYS A 701 -21.00 -32.32 9.04
C LYS A 701 -22.07 -32.35 7.93
N LEU A 702 -21.66 -32.70 6.72
CA LEU A 702 -22.53 -32.93 5.57
C LEU A 702 -21.99 -34.10 4.74
N GLU A 703 -22.64 -35.26 4.87
CA GLU A 703 -22.25 -36.47 4.14
C GLU A 703 -22.74 -36.44 2.69
N LEU A 704 -21.81 -36.44 1.73
CA LEU A 704 -22.14 -36.60 0.31
C LEU A 704 -22.53 -38.07 0.04
N LYS A 705 -23.69 -38.29 -0.58
CA LYS A 705 -24.06 -39.61 -1.10
C LYS A 705 -23.31 -39.85 -2.41
N ASP A 706 -22.78 -41.06 -2.56
CA ASP A 706 -21.90 -41.45 -3.68
C ASP A 706 -20.57 -40.66 -3.72
N ALA A 707 -19.93 -40.47 -2.56
CA ALA A 707 -18.65 -39.76 -2.42
C ALA A 707 -17.50 -40.31 -3.30
N ASP A 708 -17.63 -41.53 -3.83
CA ASP A 708 -16.67 -42.16 -4.74
C ASP A 708 -16.79 -41.65 -6.21
N ARG A 709 -17.73 -40.74 -6.51
CA ARG A 709 -17.89 -40.10 -7.83
C ARG A 709 -16.90 -38.94 -8.01
N TYR A 710 -16.68 -38.57 -9.28
CA TYR A 710 -15.85 -37.43 -9.64
C TYR A 710 -16.70 -36.15 -9.58
N TRP A 711 -16.37 -35.29 -8.63
CA TRP A 711 -17.01 -33.99 -8.46
C TRP A 711 -16.18 -32.92 -9.13
N PHE A 712 -16.85 -31.87 -9.59
CA PHE A 712 -16.19 -30.71 -10.13
C PHE A 712 -16.53 -29.46 -9.33
N HIS A 713 -15.54 -28.58 -9.27
CA HIS A 713 -15.61 -27.19 -8.85
C HIS A 713 -14.87 -26.37 -9.90
N ASP A 714 -15.27 -25.10 -10.09
CA ASP A 714 -14.72 -24.24 -11.14
C ASP A 714 -13.18 -24.24 -11.11
N ALA A 715 -12.61 -24.38 -12.31
CA ALA A 715 -11.21 -24.49 -12.71
C ALA A 715 -10.48 -25.86 -12.79
N THR A 716 -10.83 -26.98 -12.15
CA THR A 716 -10.25 -28.33 -12.44
C THR A 716 -11.02 -29.47 -11.75
N TYR A 717 -10.88 -30.72 -12.22
CA TYR A 717 -11.28 -31.93 -11.46
C TYR A 717 -10.66 -31.85 -10.06
N SER A 718 -11.42 -31.43 -9.05
CA SER A 718 -10.93 -31.26 -7.69
C SER A 718 -11.72 -32.18 -6.77
N ASP A 719 -10.99 -33.07 -6.09
CA ASP A 719 -11.53 -33.93 -5.05
C ASP A 719 -12.15 -33.04 -3.96
N PRO A 720 -13.36 -33.35 -3.45
CA PRO A 720 -13.90 -32.74 -2.25
C PRO A 720 -12.85 -32.52 -1.13
N GLU A 721 -11.86 -33.43 -1.00
CA GLU A 721 -10.76 -33.31 -0.03
C GLU A 721 -9.91 -32.04 -0.20
N SER A 722 -9.62 -31.59 -1.44
CA SER A 722 -8.91 -30.32 -1.66
C SER A 722 -9.73 -29.09 -1.31
N ASN A 723 -11.05 -29.26 -1.17
CA ASN A 723 -12.00 -28.22 -0.78
C ASN A 723 -12.35 -28.25 0.72
N GLY A 724 -11.59 -29.02 1.51
CA GLY A 724 -11.74 -29.13 2.96
C GLY A 724 -12.76 -30.17 3.41
N TYR A 725 -13.22 -31.07 2.53
CA TYR A 725 -14.05 -32.21 2.93
C TYR A 725 -13.19 -33.38 3.42
N ASN A 726 -13.67 -34.09 4.43
CA ASN A 726 -13.08 -35.34 4.89
C ASN A 726 -14.06 -36.47 4.59
N ALA A 727 -13.78 -37.26 3.55
CA ALA A 727 -14.65 -38.33 3.11
C ALA A 727 -14.85 -39.45 4.16
N LYS A 728 -13.90 -39.61 5.09
CA LYS A 728 -14.01 -40.62 6.18
C LYS A 728 -15.00 -40.20 7.26
N THR A 729 -15.10 -38.89 7.53
CA THR A 729 -15.94 -38.38 8.62
C THR A 729 -17.21 -37.68 8.13
N GLY A 730 -17.28 -37.33 6.84
CA GLY A 730 -18.34 -36.53 6.25
C GLY A 730 -18.31 -35.07 6.70
N THR A 731 -17.10 -34.54 6.97
CA THR A 731 -16.90 -33.24 7.62
C THR A 731 -16.26 -32.25 6.68
N TRP A 732 -16.75 -31.01 6.67
CA TRP A 732 -16.17 -29.88 5.98
C TRP A 732 -15.46 -28.98 6.97
N ASN A 733 -14.19 -28.66 6.74
CA ASN A 733 -13.35 -27.91 7.68
C ASN A 733 -13.94 -26.55 8.06
N LEU A 734 -14.48 -25.81 7.09
CA LEU A 734 -15.15 -24.52 7.30
C LEU A 734 -16.13 -24.26 6.15
N LEU A 735 -17.40 -23.98 6.46
CA LEU A 735 -18.42 -23.57 5.49
C LEU A 735 -19.05 -22.23 5.89
N PHE A 736 -19.40 -21.47 4.87
CA PHE A 736 -20.08 -20.18 4.99
C PHE A 736 -21.47 -20.29 4.35
N PHE A 737 -22.46 -19.73 5.04
CA PHE A 737 -23.83 -19.61 4.55
C PHE A 737 -24.16 -18.12 4.45
N GLU A 738 -24.32 -17.65 3.22
CA GLU A 738 -24.61 -16.26 2.91
C GLU A 738 -26.11 -16.03 2.88
N TYR A 739 -26.55 -14.85 3.34
CA TYR A 739 -27.97 -14.53 3.31
C TYR A 739 -28.47 -14.29 1.89
N ASN A 740 -29.56 -14.95 1.53
CA ASN A 740 -30.30 -14.75 0.28
C ASN A 740 -31.53 -13.88 0.57
N GLU A 741 -31.50 -12.62 0.14
CA GLU A 741 -32.56 -11.64 0.37
C GLU A 741 -33.89 -12.04 -0.28
N ASP A 742 -33.87 -12.65 -1.46
CA ASP A 742 -35.09 -13.04 -2.19
C ASP A 742 -35.81 -14.19 -1.52
N LYS A 743 -35.05 -15.17 -1.02
CA LYS A 743 -35.58 -16.39 -0.39
C LYS A 743 -35.72 -16.27 1.12
N LYS A 744 -35.11 -15.25 1.73
CA LYS A 744 -35.09 -15.02 3.19
C LYS A 744 -34.49 -16.19 3.99
N VAL A 745 -33.42 -16.78 3.46
CA VAL A 745 -32.69 -17.93 4.04
C VAL A 745 -31.18 -17.72 3.89
N TRP A 746 -30.37 -18.45 4.64
CA TRP A 746 -28.93 -18.52 4.44
C TRP A 746 -28.55 -19.74 3.60
N GLU A 747 -27.74 -19.55 2.57
CA GLU A 747 -27.39 -20.58 1.59
C GLU A 747 -25.87 -20.77 1.53
N CYS A 748 -25.41 -22.02 1.54
CA CYS A 748 -24.02 -22.34 1.25
C CYS A 748 -23.78 -22.35 -0.26
N LYS A 749 -23.48 -21.18 -0.84
CA LYS A 749 -23.29 -21.02 -2.29
C LYS A 749 -22.20 -21.91 -2.85
N LYS A 750 -21.06 -22.01 -2.16
CA LYS A 750 -19.95 -22.92 -2.51
C LYS A 750 -20.43 -24.35 -2.84
N LEU A 751 -21.44 -24.84 -2.12
CA LEU A 751 -21.97 -26.18 -2.33
C LEU A 751 -23.16 -26.21 -3.30
N LEU A 752 -23.97 -25.16 -3.33
CA LEU A 752 -25.19 -25.11 -4.14
C LEU A 752 -24.95 -24.67 -5.59
N GLU A 753 -23.96 -23.84 -5.83
CA GLU A 753 -23.70 -23.21 -7.13
C GLU A 753 -22.51 -23.84 -7.84
N ASP A 754 -21.49 -24.29 -7.10
CA ASP A 754 -20.23 -24.72 -7.71
C ASP A 754 -20.04 -26.24 -7.75
N PHE A 755 -20.99 -27.01 -7.18
CA PHE A 755 -20.86 -28.45 -7.02
C PHE A 755 -21.74 -29.23 -8.01
N TYR A 756 -21.11 -29.86 -9.00
CA TYR A 756 -21.78 -30.65 -10.03
C TYR A 756 -21.15 -32.03 -10.25
N ASP A 757 -21.98 -32.99 -10.67
CA ASP A 757 -21.63 -34.37 -11.02
C ASP A 757 -21.80 -34.56 -12.54
N TYR A 758 -21.33 -35.68 -13.06
CA TYR A 758 -21.56 -36.06 -14.45
C TYR A 758 -22.12 -37.48 -14.60
N GLU A 759 -22.95 -37.67 -15.62
CA GLU A 759 -23.44 -38.98 -16.03
C GLU A 759 -23.00 -39.26 -17.47
N TYR A 760 -22.43 -40.44 -17.71
CA TYR A 760 -22.04 -40.85 -19.06
C TYR A 760 -23.23 -41.49 -19.76
N ASN A 761 -23.68 -40.88 -20.85
CA ASN A 761 -24.76 -41.41 -21.66
C ASN A 761 -24.24 -42.48 -22.61
N TYR A 762 -24.45 -43.75 -22.25
CA TYR A 762 -23.97 -44.89 -23.05
C TYR A 762 -24.60 -45.02 -24.43
N ASP A 763 -25.76 -44.40 -24.66
CA ASP A 763 -26.49 -44.47 -25.93
C ASP A 763 -26.04 -43.38 -26.92
N THR A 764 -25.63 -42.20 -26.42
CA THR A 764 -25.17 -41.07 -27.27
C THR A 764 -23.66 -40.89 -27.28
N GLY A 765 -22.96 -41.40 -26.25
CA GLY A 765 -21.52 -41.19 -26.05
C GLY A 765 -21.17 -39.84 -25.44
N ASP A 766 -22.17 -39.07 -24.99
CA ASP A 766 -21.99 -37.74 -24.39
C ASP A 766 -21.84 -37.81 -22.86
N ILE A 767 -21.29 -36.74 -22.28
CA ILE A 767 -21.23 -36.52 -20.83
C ILE A 767 -22.24 -35.43 -20.50
N ASP A 768 -23.24 -35.78 -19.70
CA ASP A 768 -24.22 -34.84 -19.16
C ASP A 768 -23.75 -34.37 -17.77
N TYR A 769 -23.65 -33.05 -17.57
CA TYR A 769 -23.33 -32.47 -16.27
C TYR A 769 -24.60 -32.00 -15.58
N TYR A 770 -24.73 -32.27 -14.28
CA TYR A 770 -25.86 -31.82 -13.49
C TYR A 770 -25.39 -31.38 -12.10
N TYR A 771 -25.98 -30.31 -11.58
CA TYR A 771 -25.67 -29.86 -10.23
C TYR A 771 -26.16 -30.88 -9.21
N TYR A 772 -25.41 -31.11 -8.13
CA TYR A 772 -25.83 -32.08 -7.12
C TYR A 772 -27.16 -31.70 -6.46
N LYS A 773 -27.44 -30.40 -6.33
CA LYS A 773 -28.75 -29.87 -5.92
C LYS A 773 -29.92 -30.34 -6.79
N ASP A 774 -29.66 -30.66 -8.05
CA ASP A 774 -30.67 -31.09 -9.03
C ASP A 774 -30.76 -32.62 -9.12
N HIS A 775 -29.97 -33.37 -8.35
CA HIS A 775 -30.00 -34.83 -8.37
C HIS A 775 -31.40 -35.35 -7.98
N PRO A 776 -32.04 -36.21 -8.79
CA PRO A 776 -33.46 -36.57 -8.63
C PRO A 776 -33.79 -37.29 -7.32
N VAL A 777 -32.81 -37.99 -6.71
CA VAL A 777 -32.97 -38.73 -5.45
C VAL A 777 -32.52 -37.93 -4.22
N TYR A 778 -31.33 -37.32 -4.25
CA TYR A 778 -30.70 -36.72 -3.07
C TYR A 778 -30.66 -35.19 -3.08
N GLY A 779 -30.91 -34.54 -4.23
CA GLY A 779 -30.76 -33.09 -4.41
C GLY A 779 -31.62 -32.27 -3.46
N ALA A 780 -32.88 -32.65 -3.25
CA ALA A 780 -33.76 -31.96 -2.29
C ALA A 780 -33.22 -31.98 -0.85
N ALA A 781 -32.67 -33.11 -0.40
CA ALA A 781 -32.08 -33.24 0.93
C ALA A 781 -30.73 -32.51 1.05
N PHE A 782 -29.97 -32.45 -0.05
CA PHE A 782 -28.73 -31.67 -0.12
C PHE A 782 -29.00 -30.17 -0.06
N VAL A 783 -30.00 -29.68 -0.80
CA VAL A 783 -30.42 -28.27 -0.77
C VAL A 783 -30.87 -27.88 0.63
N ASP A 784 -31.70 -28.71 1.27
CA ASP A 784 -32.14 -28.51 2.65
C ASP A 784 -30.93 -28.41 3.61
N ALA A 785 -29.96 -29.31 3.50
CA ALA A 785 -28.76 -29.28 4.35
C ALA A 785 -27.80 -28.11 4.06
N CYS A 786 -27.88 -27.52 2.87
CA CYS A 786 -27.11 -26.33 2.47
C CYS A 786 -27.90 -25.02 2.67
N THR A 787 -29.09 -25.09 3.26
CA THR A 787 -29.96 -23.94 3.50
C THR A 787 -30.31 -23.85 4.98
N ILE A 788 -30.33 -22.65 5.55
CA ILE A 788 -30.73 -22.41 6.93
C ILE A 788 -31.85 -21.38 6.91
N THR A 789 -33.01 -21.74 7.44
CA THR A 789 -34.12 -20.81 7.64
C THR A 789 -33.90 -19.94 8.89
N LEU A 790 -34.64 -18.84 8.98
CA LEU A 790 -34.60 -17.98 10.17
C LEU A 790 -34.92 -18.73 11.47
N ASP A 791 -35.94 -19.60 11.46
CA ASP A 791 -36.33 -20.36 12.64
C ASP A 791 -35.22 -21.35 13.06
N GLU A 792 -34.54 -21.95 12.09
CA GLU A 792 -33.38 -22.82 12.34
C GLU A 792 -32.19 -22.04 12.89
N ALA A 793 -31.84 -20.90 12.29
CA ALA A 793 -30.77 -20.04 12.79
C ALA A 793 -31.02 -19.60 14.25
N LYS A 794 -32.26 -19.23 14.58
CA LYS A 794 -32.66 -18.92 15.97
C LYS A 794 -32.57 -20.14 16.89
N ALA A 795 -32.89 -21.33 16.39
CA ALA A 795 -32.79 -22.58 17.16
C ALA A 795 -31.34 -23.02 17.39
N MET A 796 -30.40 -22.63 16.52
CA MET A 796 -28.97 -22.99 16.61
C MET A 796 -28.22 -22.34 17.77
N LYS A 797 -28.80 -21.32 18.44
CA LYS A 797 -28.15 -20.57 19.54
C LYS A 797 -26.81 -19.96 19.12
N LEU A 798 -26.82 -19.24 18.01
CA LEU A 798 -25.64 -18.64 17.39
C LEU A 798 -24.89 -17.65 18.31
N ASP A 799 -25.51 -17.18 19.40
CA ASP A 799 -24.99 -16.21 20.37
C ASP A 799 -24.51 -16.83 21.69
N ALA A 800 -24.27 -18.15 21.72
CA ALA A 800 -23.91 -18.87 22.95
C ALA A 800 -22.60 -18.41 23.64
N ASN A 801 -21.68 -17.76 22.93
CA ASN A 801 -20.37 -17.33 23.44
C ASN A 801 -20.14 -15.82 23.33
N THR A 802 -21.22 -15.03 23.24
CA THR A 802 -21.15 -13.60 22.91
C THR A 802 -20.40 -12.74 23.93
N SER A 803 -20.25 -13.20 25.17
CA SER A 803 -19.48 -12.48 26.21
C SER A 803 -18.20 -13.23 26.62
N THR A 804 -17.79 -14.24 25.85
CA THR A 804 -16.67 -15.12 26.20
C THR A 804 -15.55 -14.97 25.19
N LYS A 805 -14.41 -14.43 25.60
CA LYS A 805 -13.21 -14.35 24.77
C LYS A 805 -12.69 -15.75 24.40
N PRO A 806 -12.02 -15.93 23.25
CA PRO A 806 -11.33 -17.19 22.93
C PRO A 806 -10.33 -17.57 24.03
N THR A 807 -10.27 -18.86 24.38
CA THR A 807 -9.34 -19.36 25.41
C THR A 807 -7.96 -19.73 24.84
N GLN A 808 -7.88 -19.99 23.53
CA GLN A 808 -6.65 -20.26 22.80
C GLN A 808 -6.55 -19.27 21.65
N TYR A 809 -5.49 -18.46 21.59
CA TYR A 809 -5.28 -17.48 20.54
C TYR A 809 -3.81 -17.02 20.45
N TYR A 810 -3.44 -16.43 19.32
CA TYR A 810 -2.15 -15.76 19.13
C TYR A 810 -2.31 -14.24 19.26
N ILE A 811 -1.28 -13.55 19.74
CA ILE A 811 -1.31 -12.09 19.94
C ILE A 811 -0.55 -11.36 18.83
N TYR A 812 -1.24 -10.40 18.20
CA TYR A 812 -0.72 -9.47 17.20
C TYR A 812 -1.25 -8.05 17.46
N ASP A 813 -1.48 -7.68 18.72
CA ASP A 813 -2.12 -6.42 19.11
C ASP A 813 -1.12 -5.28 19.36
N MET A 814 0.12 -5.41 18.89
CA MET A 814 1.23 -4.48 19.13
C MET A 814 1.73 -4.35 20.58
N THR A 815 1.14 -5.01 21.58
CA THR A 815 1.57 -4.84 23.00
C THR A 815 2.49 -5.94 23.50
N THR A 816 2.63 -7.03 22.74
CA THR A 816 3.54 -8.14 23.01
C THR A 816 4.19 -8.59 21.71
N ALA A 817 5.30 -9.32 21.79
CA ALA A 817 5.94 -9.90 20.62
C ALA A 817 4.90 -10.64 19.73
N PRO A 818 4.86 -10.36 18.42
CA PRO A 818 3.83 -10.91 17.53
C PRO A 818 3.91 -12.44 17.47
N GLY A 819 2.76 -13.08 17.41
CA GLY A 819 2.65 -14.55 17.42
C GLY A 819 2.80 -15.18 18.80
N THR A 820 2.77 -14.40 19.90
CA THR A 820 2.74 -14.95 21.27
C THR A 820 1.48 -15.79 21.48
N ALA A 821 1.64 -17.05 21.86
CA ALA A 821 0.52 -17.97 22.13
C ALA A 821 -0.05 -17.77 23.54
N VAL A 822 -1.37 -17.78 23.65
CA VAL A 822 -2.10 -17.82 24.92
C VAL A 822 -3.00 -19.05 24.90
N GLY A 823 -2.86 -19.92 25.90
CA GLY A 823 -3.76 -21.04 26.14
C GLY A 823 -3.63 -22.25 25.20
N TYR A 824 -2.61 -22.33 24.34
CA TYR A 824 -2.30 -23.50 23.51
C TYR A 824 -1.47 -24.58 24.24
#